data_AF-A0A0F9H607-F1
#
_entry.id   AF-A0A0F9H607-F1
#
_cell.length_a   1.000
_cell.length_b   1.000
_cell.length_c   1.000
_cell.angle_alpha   90.00
_cell.angle_beta   90.00
_cell.angle_gamma   90.00
#
_symmetry.space_group_name_H-M   'P 1'
#
loop_
_entity.id
_entity.type
_entity.pdbx_description
1 polymer ?
#
loop_
_entity_poly.entity_id
_entity_poly.type
_entity_poly.pdbx_seq_one_letter_code
_entity_poly.pdbx_strand_id
1 'polypeptide(L)'
;IYSLESDDVTGDGINDILVYVDIQHEREEIANNTSQYGGIFLINGRTGAPFWSREFSTPVKKVFQIMDVDSDNIKDYFVDRATASPNWSYGEGQSQGSVNIIPNMNINQIISGVNGTNIPISTGNGISFTNRSIIDLVSLNDLLDQIPDLICLEANFHNVTQPPYNWSISSYFINGTKSNSLYVGSFELNFNMQSNIPALNLLEFEGQPQPNLLYIDSNSIRLYNLSSSNFMNQTYNKPLSGDINNYEIIEDLNSDGISEILIFHRSGEILLINGINGDIIRSFFLSHEIDESIINEVPNPGSDGMTYFLVSSNKYGSGTETNQAFIDIYSIDITSQSSVWSLVDNTESSGSIASVLDVDLDGDNINEIVYYERFMPFGAMQPISRYRIYSFMTGKVFGILNLEYNPERMTNIDDFDGNDRRDFLLNDDGRLVALSTKKPVGIWLSSEFTMGIPLFIALVAMLAGGVIILILKGRDLRVHRGRIRESLKKSKLTITVNAVVLILMTLCFILFLAQLNIFNNTLISNNRMTGLIVIFLSIIILWYAILPLTAAIYNQFAPNFAFLFIKLRNLFFKISRGYNHEIFVVDMKERKQLGTVGQIKRVVLPLLLSIAIGFYIYSTFAPALGYPQGFEQFGSTEFFQFMIGYMALSIFPMVLSYLLFSFFISGNFLLDDAGIVY
;
A
#
# COMPACT_ATOMS: atom_id res chain seq x y z
N ILE A 1 9.76 -1.32 -11.84
CA ILE A 1 10.94 -2.09 -11.36
C ILE A 1 10.51 -3.55 -11.22
N TYR A 2 11.38 -4.51 -11.52
CA TYR A 2 11.10 -5.93 -11.28
C TYR A 2 11.99 -6.49 -10.19
N SER A 3 11.47 -7.45 -9.44
CA SER A 3 12.23 -8.19 -8.44
C SER A 3 11.82 -9.65 -8.41
N LEU A 4 12.75 -10.47 -7.94
CA LEU A 4 12.56 -11.88 -7.68
C LEU A 4 13.40 -12.28 -6.47
N GLU A 5 12.94 -13.31 -5.77
CA GLU A 5 13.67 -13.92 -4.67
C GLU A 5 14.94 -14.60 -5.15
N SER A 6 16.00 -14.49 -4.36
CA SER A 6 17.31 -15.10 -4.59
C SER A 6 17.68 -16.01 -3.43
N ASP A 7 18.60 -16.95 -3.67
CA ASP A 7 19.24 -17.69 -2.57
C ASP A 7 19.92 -16.73 -1.59
N ASP A 8 20.06 -17.17 -0.34
CA ASP A 8 20.83 -16.51 0.72
C ASP A 8 22.32 -16.50 0.39
N VAL A 9 22.78 -15.40 -0.21
CA VAL A 9 24.18 -15.22 -0.62
C VAL A 9 25.09 -15.02 0.60
N THR A 10 24.53 -14.65 1.75
CA THR A 10 25.31 -14.36 2.96
C THR A 10 25.47 -15.53 3.91
N GLY A 11 24.64 -16.57 3.77
CA GLY A 11 24.52 -17.65 4.73
C GLY A 11 23.94 -17.20 6.07
N ASP A 12 23.17 -16.10 6.11
CA ASP A 12 22.52 -15.59 7.33
C ASP A 12 21.15 -16.23 7.63
N GLY A 13 20.73 -17.17 6.77
CA GLY A 13 19.48 -17.90 6.81
C GLY A 13 18.31 -17.19 6.12
N ILE A 14 18.54 -16.06 5.47
CA ILE A 14 17.50 -15.27 4.79
C ILE A 14 17.83 -15.16 3.30
N ASN A 15 16.84 -15.49 2.48
CA ASN A 15 16.93 -15.29 1.05
C ASN A 15 17.07 -13.81 0.68
N ASP A 16 17.97 -13.54 -0.26
CA ASP A 16 18.23 -12.20 -0.74
C ASP A 16 17.28 -11.81 -1.87
N ILE A 17 17.33 -10.55 -2.31
CA ILE A 17 16.40 -10.06 -3.33
C ILE A 17 17.19 -9.58 -4.54
N LEU A 18 16.90 -10.16 -5.69
CA LEU A 18 17.39 -9.68 -6.97
C LEU A 18 16.40 -8.66 -7.53
N VAL A 19 16.91 -7.49 -7.88
CA VAL A 19 16.15 -6.39 -8.46
C VAL A 19 16.74 -6.07 -9.83
N TYR A 20 15.89 -5.95 -10.83
CA TYR A 20 16.30 -5.43 -12.14
C TYR A 20 15.35 -4.36 -12.64
N VAL A 21 15.91 -3.45 -13.44
CA VAL A 21 15.19 -2.30 -13.97
C VAL A 21 15.02 -2.49 -15.47
N ASP A 22 13.77 -2.73 -15.90
CA ASP A 22 13.40 -2.63 -17.31
C ASP A 22 13.18 -1.16 -17.69
N ILE A 23 13.22 -0.88 -18.98
CA ILE A 23 13.02 0.45 -19.51
C ILE A 23 11.57 0.64 -19.93
N GLN A 24 10.82 1.30 -19.05
CA GLN A 24 9.61 2.03 -19.39
C GLN A 24 9.69 3.41 -18.74
N HIS A 25 9.26 4.46 -19.45
CA HIS A 25 9.28 5.82 -18.91
C HIS A 25 7.93 6.50 -19.09
N GLU A 26 7.38 7.01 -17.98
CA GLU A 26 6.03 7.59 -17.95
C GLU A 26 5.94 9.07 -18.36
N ARG A 27 7.04 9.75 -18.71
CA ARG A 27 7.00 11.20 -18.97
C ARG A 27 7.75 11.65 -20.23
N GLU A 28 7.01 12.28 -21.14
CA GLU A 28 7.49 12.85 -22.42
C GLU A 28 8.61 13.89 -22.26
N GLU A 29 8.63 14.68 -21.18
CA GLU A 29 9.50 15.87 -21.08
C GLU A 29 11.00 15.56 -20.91
N ILE A 30 11.38 14.34 -20.54
CA ILE A 30 12.78 13.95 -20.24
C ILE A 30 13.39 13.04 -21.33
N ALA A 31 12.56 12.39 -22.15
CA ALA A 31 12.98 11.29 -23.02
C ALA A 31 13.99 11.64 -24.13
N ASN A 32 14.10 12.92 -24.51
CA ASN A 32 14.89 13.30 -25.69
C ASN A 32 16.42 13.30 -25.46
N ASN A 33 16.92 13.11 -24.23
CA ASN A 33 18.37 13.15 -23.93
C ASN A 33 18.86 12.13 -22.90
N THR A 34 18.02 11.24 -22.37
CA THR A 34 18.46 10.22 -21.40
C THR A 34 18.94 8.96 -22.10
N SER A 35 20.19 8.58 -21.85
CA SER A 35 20.75 7.30 -22.29
C SER A 35 19.90 6.14 -21.77
N GLN A 36 19.66 5.14 -22.60
CA GLN A 36 18.94 3.92 -22.22
C GLN A 36 19.89 3.04 -21.40
N TYR A 37 19.65 2.92 -20.11
CA TYR A 37 20.45 2.10 -19.19
C TYR A 37 19.58 1.01 -18.57
N GLY A 38 20.20 -0.10 -18.22
CA GLY A 38 19.60 -1.18 -17.43
C GLY A 38 20.47 -1.45 -16.21
N GLY A 39 19.89 -2.02 -15.17
CA GLY A 39 20.62 -2.34 -13.94
C GLY A 39 20.09 -3.61 -13.32
N ILE A 40 20.99 -4.36 -12.70
CA ILE A 40 20.70 -5.51 -11.84
C ILE A 40 21.37 -5.27 -10.50
N PHE A 41 20.65 -5.51 -9.42
CA PHE A 41 21.07 -5.27 -8.06
C PHE A 41 20.70 -6.50 -7.24
N LEU A 42 21.66 -7.07 -6.55
CA LEU A 42 21.36 -8.02 -5.49
C LEU A 42 21.44 -7.27 -4.17
N ILE A 43 20.34 -7.27 -3.43
CA ILE A 43 20.24 -6.59 -2.14
C ILE A 43 20.00 -7.60 -1.03
N ASN A 44 20.55 -7.31 0.14
CA ASN A 44 20.33 -8.09 1.35
C ASN A 44 18.85 -8.09 1.71
N GLY A 45 18.24 -9.27 1.84
CA GLY A 45 16.81 -9.42 2.15
C GLY A 45 16.40 -8.74 3.47
N ARG A 46 17.30 -8.72 4.46
CA ARG A 46 17.07 -8.13 5.79
C ARG A 46 17.27 -6.61 5.84
N THR A 47 18.32 -6.08 5.22
CA THR A 47 18.71 -4.66 5.36
C THR A 47 18.43 -3.81 4.14
N GLY A 48 18.13 -4.42 2.99
CA GLY A 48 18.01 -3.76 1.69
C GLY A 48 19.33 -3.15 1.19
N ALA A 49 20.47 -3.51 1.78
CA ALA A 49 21.78 -3.01 1.37
C ALA A 49 22.25 -3.78 0.14
N PRO A 50 22.79 -3.12 -0.91
CA PRO A 50 23.29 -3.82 -2.08
C PRO A 50 24.55 -4.61 -1.73
N PHE A 51 24.60 -5.90 -2.08
CA PHE A 51 25.85 -6.66 -2.09
C PHE A 51 26.68 -6.30 -3.30
N TRP A 52 26.03 -6.31 -4.45
CA TRP A 52 26.61 -5.92 -5.71
C TRP A 52 25.55 -5.25 -6.57
N SER A 53 26.02 -4.38 -7.45
CA SER A 53 25.22 -3.78 -8.49
C SER A 53 25.95 -3.89 -9.81
N ARG A 54 25.17 -4.08 -10.87
CA ARG A 54 25.69 -4.18 -12.22
C ARG A 54 24.85 -3.34 -13.15
N GLU A 55 25.46 -2.26 -13.60
CA GLU A 55 24.88 -1.33 -14.56
C GLU A 55 25.28 -1.71 -15.98
N PHE A 56 24.36 -1.49 -16.91
CA PHE A 56 24.53 -1.75 -18.32
C PHE A 56 24.23 -0.49 -19.12
N SER A 57 25.03 -0.26 -20.16
CA SER A 57 24.79 0.80 -21.15
C SER A 57 23.63 0.48 -22.10
N THR A 58 22.90 -0.62 -21.87
CA THR A 58 21.79 -1.11 -22.66
C THR A 58 20.69 -1.62 -21.72
N PRO A 59 19.40 -1.57 -22.14
CA PRO A 59 18.29 -2.14 -21.40
C PRO A 59 18.52 -3.58 -20.93
N VAL A 60 18.06 -3.89 -19.70
CA VAL A 60 17.85 -5.25 -19.23
C VAL A 60 16.38 -5.58 -19.48
N LYS A 61 16.12 -6.59 -20.31
CA LYS A 61 14.76 -6.97 -20.71
C LYS A 61 14.12 -7.88 -19.69
N LYS A 62 14.81 -8.95 -19.33
CA LYS A 62 14.36 -9.94 -18.36
C LYS A 62 15.56 -10.61 -17.74
N VAL A 63 15.42 -11.00 -16.49
CA VAL A 63 16.39 -11.79 -15.76
C VAL A 63 15.70 -13.07 -15.30
N PHE A 64 16.37 -14.19 -15.51
CA PHE A 64 15.89 -15.50 -15.12
C PHE A 64 16.87 -16.08 -14.12
N GLN A 65 16.35 -16.60 -13.01
CA GLN A 65 17.14 -17.42 -12.11
C GLN A 65 17.42 -18.76 -12.79
N ILE A 66 18.66 -19.19 -12.73
CA ILE A 66 19.12 -20.48 -13.24
C ILE A 66 19.84 -21.22 -12.12
N MET A 67 20.16 -22.48 -12.35
CA MET A 67 20.93 -23.26 -11.38
C MET A 67 22.35 -22.68 -11.22
N ASP A 68 23.03 -23.08 -10.15
CA ASP A 68 24.45 -22.79 -9.92
C ASP A 68 25.32 -23.42 -11.03
N VAL A 69 25.98 -22.57 -11.82
CA VAL A 69 26.82 -22.94 -12.96
C VAL A 69 28.30 -22.96 -12.58
N ASP A 70 28.74 -22.11 -11.65
CA ASP A 70 30.14 -22.01 -11.26
C ASP A 70 30.51 -22.80 -9.98
N SER A 71 29.55 -23.57 -9.46
CA SER A 71 29.67 -24.47 -8.32
C SER A 71 29.98 -23.76 -6.99
N ASP A 72 29.47 -22.53 -6.81
CA ASP A 72 29.61 -21.77 -5.58
C ASP A 72 28.47 -22.02 -4.55
N ASN A 73 27.50 -22.87 -4.90
CA ASN A 73 26.26 -23.22 -4.20
C ASN A 73 25.22 -22.10 -4.12
N ILE A 74 25.35 -21.06 -4.93
CA ILE A 74 24.36 -20.00 -5.09
C ILE A 74 23.84 -20.06 -6.53
N LYS A 75 22.52 -19.96 -6.71
CA LYS A 75 21.92 -19.88 -8.05
C LYS A 75 22.44 -18.67 -8.83
N ASP A 76 22.71 -18.90 -10.10
CA ASP A 76 23.15 -17.87 -11.02
C ASP A 76 21.98 -17.22 -11.77
N TYR A 77 22.29 -16.22 -12.59
CA TYR A 77 21.27 -15.55 -13.38
C TYR A 77 21.60 -15.50 -14.87
N PHE A 78 20.61 -15.84 -15.68
CA PHE A 78 20.59 -15.55 -17.10
C PHE A 78 19.97 -14.17 -17.33
N VAL A 79 20.67 -13.33 -18.07
CA VAL A 79 20.28 -11.94 -18.33
C VAL A 79 20.08 -11.72 -19.82
N ASP A 80 18.85 -11.40 -20.22
CA ASP A 80 18.53 -10.92 -21.57
C ASP A 80 18.64 -9.39 -21.61
N ARG A 81 19.48 -8.88 -22.51
CA ARG A 81 19.68 -7.43 -22.73
C ARG A 81 19.42 -7.07 -24.16
N ALA A 82 18.70 -5.99 -24.38
CA ALA A 82 18.37 -5.52 -25.72
C ALA A 82 19.30 -4.39 -26.17
N THR A 83 19.76 -4.43 -27.41
CA THR A 83 20.31 -3.22 -28.05
C THR A 83 19.15 -2.31 -28.41
N ALA A 84 19.19 -1.08 -27.92
CA ALA A 84 18.14 -0.13 -28.15
C ALA A 84 18.57 0.97 -29.14
N SER A 85 17.61 1.42 -29.95
CA SER A 85 17.78 2.55 -30.85
C SER A 85 17.90 3.83 -30.04
N PRO A 86 18.72 4.81 -30.47
CA PRO A 86 18.83 6.10 -29.79
C PRO A 86 17.52 6.87 -29.72
N ASN A 87 16.51 6.50 -30.54
CA ASN A 87 15.20 7.14 -30.56
C ASN A 87 14.19 6.35 -29.73
N TRP A 88 13.40 7.05 -28.94
CA TRP A 88 12.19 6.52 -28.31
C TRP A 88 11.05 6.48 -29.32
N SER A 89 10.19 5.46 -29.23
CA SER A 89 8.94 5.39 -29.99
C SER A 89 7.77 5.78 -29.09
N TYR A 90 6.96 6.72 -29.56
CA TYR A 90 5.67 7.05 -28.96
C TYR A 90 4.58 6.46 -29.85
N GLY A 91 3.74 5.58 -29.30
CA GLY A 91 2.52 5.17 -29.98
C GLY A 91 1.59 6.38 -30.12
N GLU A 92 0.83 6.48 -31.21
CA GLU A 92 -0.21 7.51 -31.35
C GLU A 92 -1.18 7.42 -30.16
N GLY A 93 -1.23 8.46 -29.33
CA GLY A 93 -2.10 8.53 -28.15
C GLY A 93 -1.55 7.86 -26.88
N GLN A 94 -0.32 7.36 -26.88
CA GLN A 94 0.31 6.84 -25.65
C GLN A 94 1.05 7.94 -24.90
N SER A 95 0.77 8.08 -23.60
CA SER A 95 1.51 8.97 -22.69
C SER A 95 2.86 8.41 -22.25
N GLN A 96 3.14 7.15 -22.58
CA GLN A 96 4.37 6.44 -22.23
C GLN A 96 5.23 6.25 -23.48
N GLY A 97 6.51 6.63 -23.40
CA GLY A 97 7.49 6.33 -24.44
C GLY A 97 8.00 4.90 -24.28
N SER A 98 8.03 4.14 -25.37
CA SER A 98 8.69 2.82 -25.38
C SER A 98 10.08 2.93 -26.00
N VAL A 99 11.03 2.16 -25.47
CA VAL A 99 12.34 2.02 -26.10
C VAL A 99 12.19 1.21 -27.38
N ASN A 100 12.65 1.77 -28.49
CA ASN A 100 12.67 1.05 -29.76
C ASN A 100 13.84 0.06 -29.75
N ILE A 101 13.55 -1.20 -29.46
CA ILE A 101 14.54 -2.29 -29.43
C ILE A 101 14.88 -2.67 -30.86
N ILE A 102 16.18 -2.76 -31.15
CA ILE A 102 16.62 -3.22 -32.47
C ILE A 102 16.35 -4.73 -32.56
N PRO A 103 15.53 -5.18 -33.53
CA PRO A 103 15.19 -6.59 -33.68
C PRO A 103 16.42 -7.48 -33.78
N ASN A 104 16.37 -8.62 -33.09
CA ASN A 104 17.43 -9.64 -33.13
C ASN A 104 18.82 -9.07 -32.80
N MET A 105 18.91 -8.09 -31.90
CA MET A 105 20.16 -7.56 -31.36
C MET A 105 20.16 -7.64 -29.82
N ASN A 106 19.86 -8.83 -29.29
CA ASN A 106 19.97 -9.10 -27.86
C ASN A 106 21.36 -9.63 -27.48
N ILE A 107 21.77 -9.35 -26.25
CA ILE A 107 23.02 -9.76 -25.64
C ILE A 107 22.66 -10.55 -24.39
N ASN A 108 22.46 -11.85 -24.60
CA ASN A 108 22.18 -12.81 -23.55
C ASN A 108 23.48 -13.20 -22.84
N GLN A 109 23.47 -13.31 -21.52
CA GLN A 109 24.67 -13.66 -20.74
C GLN A 109 24.33 -14.33 -19.40
N ILE A 110 25.29 -15.04 -18.81
CA ILE A 110 25.19 -15.56 -17.44
C ILE A 110 26.06 -14.74 -16.50
N ILE A 111 25.53 -14.44 -15.31
CA ILE A 111 26.23 -13.74 -14.23
C ILE A 111 26.14 -14.54 -12.94
N SER A 112 27.21 -14.49 -12.13
CA SER A 112 27.31 -15.19 -10.85
C SER A 112 26.34 -14.59 -9.84
N GLY A 113 25.62 -15.45 -9.12
CA GLY A 113 24.74 -15.04 -8.02
C GLY A 113 25.47 -14.31 -6.90
N VAL A 114 26.69 -14.78 -6.56
CA VAL A 114 27.47 -14.25 -5.44
C VAL A 114 27.94 -12.81 -5.65
N ASN A 115 28.36 -12.45 -6.86
CA ASN A 115 29.07 -11.18 -7.11
C ASN A 115 28.63 -10.41 -8.37
N GLY A 116 27.67 -10.94 -9.14
CA GLY A 116 27.17 -10.33 -10.36
C GLY A 116 28.18 -10.27 -11.51
N THR A 117 29.36 -10.88 -11.37
CA THR A 117 30.37 -10.91 -12.43
C THR A 117 29.98 -11.90 -13.53
N ASN A 118 30.52 -11.72 -14.74
CA ASN A 118 30.28 -12.67 -15.82
C ASN A 118 30.92 -14.02 -15.49
N ILE A 119 30.15 -15.09 -15.61
CA ILE A 119 30.72 -16.43 -15.58
C ILE A 119 31.41 -16.69 -16.92
N PRO A 120 32.74 -16.90 -16.94
CA PRO A 120 33.48 -17.07 -18.18
C PRO A 120 33.26 -18.48 -18.72
N ILE A 121 32.36 -18.63 -19.69
CA ILE A 121 32.11 -19.96 -20.26
C ILE A 121 33.12 -20.23 -21.38
N SER A 122 33.88 -21.32 -21.24
CA SER A 122 35.19 -21.50 -21.88
C SER A 122 35.20 -21.91 -23.36
N THR A 123 34.06 -22.10 -24.04
CA THR A 123 34.05 -22.62 -25.43
C THR A 123 32.87 -22.16 -26.27
N GLY A 124 33.14 -21.40 -27.35
CA GLY A 124 32.20 -21.11 -28.46
C GLY A 124 31.64 -19.67 -28.47
N ASN A 125 32.05 -18.85 -29.44
CA ASN A 125 31.59 -17.47 -29.75
C ASN A 125 31.43 -16.42 -28.61
N GLY A 126 31.78 -16.74 -27.36
CA GLY A 126 31.67 -15.84 -26.21
C GLY A 126 30.33 -15.97 -25.48
N ILE A 127 30.10 -15.10 -24.50
CA ILE A 127 29.00 -15.15 -23.51
C ILE A 127 27.57 -15.04 -24.14
N SER A 128 27.45 -14.82 -25.45
CA SER A 128 26.18 -14.54 -26.15
C SER A 128 25.51 -15.80 -26.71
N PHE A 129 24.48 -16.31 -26.02
CA PHE A 129 23.69 -17.49 -26.40
C PHE A 129 22.96 -17.34 -27.73
N THR A 130 22.28 -16.21 -27.90
CA THR A 130 21.46 -15.90 -29.08
C THR A 130 21.30 -14.39 -29.17
N ASN A 131 20.99 -13.88 -30.35
CA ASN A 131 20.62 -12.48 -30.54
C ASN A 131 19.09 -12.28 -30.51
N ARG A 132 18.33 -13.35 -30.34
CA ARG A 132 16.86 -13.33 -30.16
C ARG A 132 16.48 -12.91 -28.75
N SER A 133 15.26 -12.40 -28.60
CA SER A 133 14.74 -12.07 -27.26
C SER A 133 14.26 -13.36 -26.59
N ILE A 134 14.59 -13.48 -25.31
CA ILE A 134 14.16 -14.59 -24.46
C ILE A 134 12.92 -14.14 -23.70
N ILE A 135 11.80 -14.77 -24.03
CA ILE A 135 10.50 -14.44 -23.42
C ILE A 135 10.28 -15.28 -22.17
N ASP A 136 10.70 -16.54 -22.22
CA ASP A 136 10.68 -17.43 -21.08
C ASP A 136 11.86 -18.42 -21.10
N LEU A 137 12.20 -18.96 -19.92
CA LEU A 137 13.34 -19.86 -19.77
C LEU A 137 13.12 -20.85 -18.63
N VAL A 138 13.53 -22.09 -18.86
CA VAL A 138 13.66 -23.13 -17.84
C VAL A 138 15.10 -23.63 -17.81
N SER A 139 15.66 -23.80 -16.62
CA SER A 139 16.98 -24.43 -16.39
C SER A 139 16.80 -25.82 -15.77
N LEU A 140 17.58 -26.79 -16.21
CA LEU A 140 17.54 -28.18 -15.71
C LEU A 140 18.92 -28.83 -15.77
N ASN A 141 19.22 -29.76 -14.85
CA ASN A 141 20.45 -30.53 -14.90
C ASN A 141 20.29 -31.59 -16.00
N ASP A 142 21.20 -31.62 -16.97
CA ASP A 142 21.05 -32.35 -18.22
C ASP A 142 20.65 -33.82 -18.02
N LEU A 143 19.92 -34.25 -19.03
CA LEU A 143 19.28 -35.51 -19.26
C LEU A 143 20.30 -36.67 -19.38
N LEU A 144 21.62 -36.41 -19.50
CA LEU A 144 22.65 -37.46 -19.53
C LEU A 144 24.01 -37.08 -18.88
N ASP A 145 24.41 -35.80 -18.81
CA ASP A 145 25.79 -35.41 -18.44
C ASP A 145 25.96 -34.64 -17.11
N GLN A 146 24.88 -34.38 -16.37
CA GLN A 146 24.86 -33.63 -15.10
C GLN A 146 25.34 -32.16 -15.20
N ILE A 147 25.45 -31.59 -16.40
CA ILE A 147 25.74 -30.17 -16.60
C ILE A 147 24.41 -29.41 -16.73
N PRO A 148 24.29 -28.18 -16.21
CA PRO A 148 23.11 -27.35 -16.44
C PRO A 148 22.83 -27.10 -17.93
N ASP A 149 21.60 -27.35 -18.36
CA ASP A 149 21.08 -26.99 -19.67
C ASP A 149 20.00 -25.92 -19.54
N LEU A 150 19.84 -25.12 -20.60
CA LEU A 150 18.85 -24.05 -20.70
C LEU A 150 17.86 -24.36 -21.83
N ILE A 151 16.57 -24.33 -21.53
CA ILE A 151 15.50 -24.36 -22.53
C ILE A 151 14.89 -22.96 -22.58
N CYS A 152 15.03 -22.29 -23.72
CA CYS A 152 14.58 -20.93 -23.92
C CYS A 152 13.41 -20.87 -24.89
N LEU A 153 12.38 -20.09 -24.56
CA LEU A 153 11.36 -19.64 -25.49
C LEU A 153 11.85 -18.37 -26.19
N GLU A 154 12.24 -18.51 -27.45
CA GLU A 154 12.81 -17.44 -28.25
C GLU A 154 11.76 -16.81 -29.19
N ALA A 155 11.73 -15.48 -29.22
CA ALA A 155 11.00 -14.73 -30.23
C ALA A 155 11.95 -14.24 -31.33
N ASN A 156 11.62 -14.56 -32.58
CA ASN A 156 12.30 -14.06 -33.77
C ASN A 156 11.46 -12.95 -34.44
N PHE A 157 12.05 -11.76 -34.47
CA PHE A 157 11.43 -10.56 -35.02
C PHE A 157 11.74 -10.46 -36.52
N HIS A 158 10.75 -10.68 -37.39
CA HIS A 158 10.95 -10.52 -38.83
C HIS A 158 10.83 -9.06 -39.31
N ASN A 159 9.99 -8.23 -38.66
CA ASN A 159 9.86 -6.79 -38.94
C ASN A 159 9.48 -6.04 -37.64
N VAL A 160 10.10 -4.87 -37.41
CA VAL A 160 9.85 -4.03 -36.21
C VAL A 160 8.39 -3.56 -36.13
N THR A 161 7.71 -3.44 -37.28
CA THR A 161 6.52 -2.61 -37.39
C THR A 161 5.20 -3.34 -37.25
N GLN A 162 5.12 -4.67 -37.40
CA GLN A 162 3.86 -5.41 -37.23
C GLN A 162 4.06 -6.87 -36.73
N PRO A 163 3.36 -7.31 -35.67
CA PRO A 163 3.22 -8.72 -35.31
C PRO A 163 2.55 -9.50 -36.47
N PRO A 164 2.67 -10.85 -36.53
CA PRO A 164 3.10 -11.80 -35.50
C PRO A 164 4.61 -12.08 -35.44
N TYR A 165 5.07 -12.56 -34.28
CA TYR A 165 6.45 -13.02 -34.05
C TYR A 165 6.56 -14.52 -34.28
N ASN A 166 7.74 -14.98 -34.73
CA ASN A 166 8.02 -16.41 -34.90
C ASN A 166 8.66 -16.97 -33.63
N TRP A 167 8.07 -18.02 -33.09
CA TRP A 167 8.44 -18.59 -31.80
C TRP A 167 9.15 -19.92 -31.97
N SER A 168 10.22 -20.10 -31.21
CA SER A 168 10.90 -21.39 -31.13
C SER A 168 11.31 -21.71 -29.71
N ILE A 169 11.09 -22.96 -29.30
CA ILE A 169 11.69 -23.52 -28.09
C ILE A 169 13.07 -24.02 -28.49
N SER A 170 14.10 -23.52 -27.83
CA SER A 170 15.49 -23.80 -28.17
C SER A 170 16.24 -24.27 -26.94
N SER A 171 17.03 -25.33 -27.08
CA SER A 171 17.91 -25.79 -26.02
C SER A 171 19.34 -25.32 -26.25
N TYR A 172 19.97 -24.91 -25.17
CA TYR A 172 21.34 -24.45 -25.12
C TYR A 172 22.06 -25.20 -24.00
N PHE A 173 23.24 -25.72 -24.32
CA PHE A 173 24.20 -26.08 -23.30
C PHE A 173 24.64 -24.82 -22.57
N ILE A 174 25.12 -24.95 -21.33
CA ILE A 174 25.57 -23.78 -20.56
C ILE A 174 26.69 -22.99 -21.24
N ASN A 175 27.43 -23.62 -22.16
CA ASN A 175 28.43 -22.96 -23.00
C ASN A 175 27.88 -22.13 -24.17
N GLY A 176 26.57 -21.96 -24.25
CA GLY A 176 25.91 -21.21 -25.30
C GLY A 176 25.80 -21.96 -26.62
N THR A 177 26.31 -23.20 -26.71
CA THR A 177 26.12 -24.02 -27.89
C THR A 177 24.66 -24.44 -27.98
N LYS A 178 24.00 -24.01 -29.04
CA LYS A 178 22.64 -24.42 -29.36
C LYS A 178 22.60 -25.91 -29.70
N SER A 179 21.86 -26.69 -28.91
CA SER A 179 21.69 -28.14 -29.14
C SER A 179 20.55 -28.39 -30.12
N ASN A 180 19.37 -27.81 -29.88
CA ASN A 180 18.21 -27.99 -30.73
C ASN A 180 17.30 -26.75 -30.78
N SER A 181 16.37 -26.72 -31.74
CA SER A 181 15.35 -25.69 -31.90
C SER A 181 14.09 -26.28 -32.52
N LEU A 182 12.97 -26.16 -31.83
CA LEU A 182 11.64 -26.52 -32.30
C LEU A 182 10.84 -25.25 -32.58
N TYR A 183 10.38 -25.09 -33.81
CA TYR A 183 9.43 -24.04 -34.16
C TYR A 183 8.03 -24.36 -33.60
N VAL A 184 7.46 -23.46 -32.81
CA VAL A 184 6.17 -23.66 -32.12
C VAL A 184 5.02 -22.80 -32.66
N GLY A 185 5.31 -21.87 -33.57
CA GLY A 185 4.28 -21.12 -34.31
C GLY A 185 4.61 -19.64 -34.50
N SER A 186 3.68 -18.94 -35.15
CA SER A 186 3.68 -17.47 -35.22
C SER A 186 2.52 -16.94 -34.39
N PHE A 187 2.80 -16.11 -33.39
CA PHE A 187 1.76 -15.54 -32.52
C PHE A 187 1.98 -14.05 -32.36
N GLU A 188 0.88 -13.29 -32.29
CA GLU A 188 0.92 -11.90 -31.86
C GLU A 188 1.10 -11.88 -30.35
N LEU A 189 2.10 -11.15 -29.85
CA LEU A 189 2.14 -10.80 -28.44
C LEU A 189 1.02 -9.79 -28.21
N ASN A 190 -0.13 -10.29 -27.76
CA ASN A 190 -1.02 -9.45 -26.98
C ASN A 190 -0.32 -9.26 -25.64
N PHE A 191 0.45 -8.17 -25.51
CA PHE A 191 1.05 -7.73 -24.24
C PHE A 191 -0.06 -7.31 -23.28
N ASN A 192 -0.90 -8.25 -22.84
CA ASN A 192 -1.55 -8.09 -21.56
C ASN A 192 -0.44 -8.34 -20.53
N MET A 193 -0.02 -7.30 -19.81
CA MET A 193 1.05 -7.38 -18.80
C MET A 193 0.75 -8.41 -17.70
N GLN A 194 -0.50 -8.87 -17.59
CA GLN A 194 -0.95 -9.87 -16.61
C GLN A 194 -1.06 -11.30 -17.18
N SER A 195 -0.88 -11.49 -18.49
CA SER A 195 -0.94 -12.82 -19.10
C SER A 195 0.38 -13.55 -18.91
N ASN A 196 0.31 -14.77 -18.38
CA ASN A 196 1.48 -15.63 -18.22
C ASN A 196 1.81 -16.44 -19.49
N ILE A 197 1.15 -16.21 -20.64
CA ILE A 197 1.40 -16.94 -21.88
C ILE A 197 1.99 -16.05 -22.98
N PRO A 198 2.80 -16.59 -23.91
CA PRO A 198 3.26 -17.98 -23.96
C PRO A 198 4.29 -18.29 -22.86
N ALA A 199 4.26 -19.51 -22.32
CA ALA A 199 5.12 -19.93 -21.22
C ALA A 199 5.68 -21.35 -21.37
N LEU A 200 6.78 -21.59 -20.64
CA LEU A 200 7.42 -22.87 -20.44
C LEU A 200 7.38 -23.25 -18.96
N ASN A 201 6.96 -24.48 -18.67
CA ASN A 201 7.07 -25.06 -17.33
C ASN A 201 7.61 -26.48 -17.37
N LEU A 202 8.11 -26.94 -16.23
CA LEU A 202 8.39 -28.35 -16.02
C LEU A 202 7.21 -29.00 -15.31
N LEU A 203 6.77 -30.14 -15.85
CA LEU A 203 5.86 -31.06 -15.15
C LEU A 203 6.65 -32.28 -14.72
N GLU A 204 6.72 -32.51 -13.42
CA GLU A 204 7.35 -33.69 -12.84
C GLU A 204 6.39 -34.88 -12.89
N PHE A 205 6.94 -36.06 -13.20
CA PHE A 205 6.20 -37.31 -13.25
C PHE A 205 6.79 -38.20 -12.16
N GLU A 206 5.98 -38.59 -11.17
CA GLU A 206 6.46 -39.48 -10.11
C GLU A 206 7.19 -40.72 -10.68
N GLY A 207 8.43 -40.92 -10.23
CA GLY A 207 9.25 -42.06 -10.64
C GLY A 207 9.93 -41.93 -12.01
N GLN A 208 9.78 -40.81 -12.74
CA GLN A 208 10.59 -40.52 -13.92
C GLN A 208 11.86 -39.75 -13.54
N PRO A 209 13.02 -40.07 -14.15
CA PRO A 209 14.27 -39.39 -13.83
C PRO A 209 14.33 -37.96 -14.38
N GLN A 210 13.43 -37.59 -15.28
CA GLN A 210 13.46 -36.32 -16.01
C GLN A 210 12.06 -35.76 -16.11
N PRO A 211 11.89 -34.44 -15.91
CA PRO A 211 10.60 -33.78 -16.07
C PRO A 211 10.20 -33.70 -17.55
N ASN A 212 8.92 -33.47 -17.80
CA ASN A 212 8.41 -33.12 -19.12
C ASN A 212 8.31 -31.59 -19.26
N LEU A 213 8.49 -31.09 -20.48
CA LEU A 213 8.37 -29.66 -20.77
C LEU A 213 6.95 -29.33 -21.25
N LEU A 214 6.23 -28.57 -20.45
CA LEU A 214 4.93 -28.02 -20.78
C LEU A 214 5.10 -26.68 -21.51
N TYR A 215 4.50 -26.57 -22.69
CA TYR A 215 4.40 -25.33 -23.44
C TYR A 215 2.93 -24.96 -23.63
N ILE A 216 2.59 -23.73 -23.28
CA ILE A 216 1.25 -23.17 -23.42
C ILE A 216 1.36 -21.93 -24.30
N ASP A 217 0.58 -21.91 -25.39
CA ASP A 217 0.39 -20.72 -26.24
C ASP A 217 -1.06 -20.24 -26.15
N SER A 218 -1.45 -19.27 -26.98
CA SER A 218 -2.81 -18.70 -26.91
C SER A 218 -3.91 -19.71 -27.24
N ASN A 219 -3.62 -20.82 -27.93
CA ASN A 219 -4.66 -21.68 -28.50
C ASN A 219 -4.41 -23.18 -28.24
N SER A 220 -3.34 -23.55 -27.54
CA SER A 220 -2.98 -24.94 -27.35
C SER A 220 -2.03 -25.18 -26.19
N ILE A 221 -2.05 -26.43 -25.73
CA ILE A 221 -1.13 -26.96 -24.74
C ILE A 221 -0.38 -28.13 -25.35
N ARG A 222 0.93 -28.15 -25.15
CA ARG A 222 1.81 -29.19 -25.67
C ARG A 222 2.71 -29.66 -24.54
N LEU A 223 2.82 -30.97 -24.39
CA LEU A 223 3.75 -31.59 -23.46
C LEU A 223 4.82 -32.34 -24.24
N TYR A 224 6.07 -32.00 -23.99
CA TYR A 224 7.24 -32.59 -24.64
C TYR A 224 7.98 -33.49 -23.66
N ASN A 225 8.31 -34.70 -24.11
CA ASN A 225 9.13 -35.60 -23.34
C ASN A 225 10.61 -35.22 -23.49
N LEU A 226 11.20 -34.72 -22.40
CA LEU A 226 12.61 -34.31 -22.37
C LEU A 226 13.57 -35.50 -22.44
N SER A 227 13.15 -36.70 -22.07
CA SER A 227 13.94 -37.92 -22.25
C SER A 227 14.15 -38.30 -23.72
N SER A 228 13.50 -37.61 -24.65
CA SER A 228 13.74 -37.76 -26.09
C SER A 228 14.83 -36.80 -26.54
N SER A 229 15.76 -37.27 -27.37
CA SER A 229 17.00 -36.56 -27.70
C SER A 229 16.83 -35.24 -28.47
N ASN A 230 15.61 -34.72 -28.69
CA ASN A 230 15.38 -33.59 -29.59
C ASN A 230 14.15 -32.70 -29.30
N PHE A 231 13.48 -32.77 -28.14
CA PHE A 231 12.20 -32.07 -27.89
C PHE A 231 11.08 -32.36 -28.92
N MET A 232 11.30 -33.31 -29.84
CA MET A 232 10.38 -33.59 -30.94
C MET A 232 9.28 -34.58 -30.54
N ASN A 233 9.51 -35.35 -29.47
CA ASN A 233 8.53 -36.33 -29.03
C ASN A 233 7.50 -35.65 -28.12
N GLN A 234 6.36 -35.31 -28.72
CA GLN A 234 5.21 -34.80 -27.98
C GLN A 234 4.50 -35.96 -27.27
N THR A 235 4.35 -35.85 -25.95
CA THR A 235 3.47 -36.72 -25.18
C THR A 235 2.03 -36.45 -25.59
N TYR A 236 1.65 -35.16 -25.68
CA TYR A 236 0.40 -34.74 -26.28
C TYR A 236 0.51 -33.32 -26.87
N ASN A 237 -0.43 -33.01 -27.76
CA ASN A 237 -0.66 -31.68 -28.32
C ASN A 237 -2.18 -31.49 -28.41
N LYS A 238 -2.72 -30.59 -27.60
CA LYS A 238 -4.15 -30.37 -27.43
C LYS A 238 -4.49 -28.96 -27.87
N PRO A 239 -5.03 -28.79 -29.10
CA PRO A 239 -5.63 -27.51 -29.47
C PRO A 239 -6.88 -27.27 -28.62
N LEU A 240 -6.99 -26.08 -28.07
CA LEU A 240 -8.16 -25.66 -27.30
C LEU A 240 -9.04 -24.72 -28.14
N SER A 241 -10.34 -24.77 -27.90
CA SER A 241 -11.29 -23.89 -28.57
C SER A 241 -11.38 -22.54 -27.85
N GLY A 242 -10.75 -21.51 -28.40
CA GLY A 242 -10.78 -20.16 -27.87
C GLY A 242 -9.40 -19.64 -27.45
N ASP A 243 -9.34 -18.35 -27.17
CA ASP A 243 -8.10 -17.68 -26.79
C ASP A 243 -7.87 -17.85 -25.28
N ILE A 244 -6.82 -18.60 -24.95
CA ILE A 244 -6.30 -18.73 -23.59
C ILE A 244 -5.83 -17.35 -23.15
N ASN A 245 -6.28 -16.92 -21.97
CA ASN A 245 -5.88 -15.67 -21.34
C ASN A 245 -4.76 -15.90 -20.32
N ASN A 246 -4.92 -16.95 -19.49
CA ASN A 246 -4.01 -17.30 -18.41
C ASN A 246 -4.09 -18.80 -18.10
N TYR A 247 -3.15 -19.30 -17.30
CA TYR A 247 -3.15 -20.68 -16.80
C TYR A 247 -2.55 -20.74 -15.41
N GLU A 248 -2.81 -21.86 -14.72
CA GLU A 248 -2.14 -22.23 -13.48
C GLU A 248 -1.90 -23.75 -13.46
N ILE A 249 -0.75 -24.17 -12.94
CA ILE A 249 -0.50 -25.59 -12.61
C ILE A 249 -0.92 -25.77 -11.16
N ILE A 250 -1.78 -26.75 -10.89
CA ILE A 250 -2.33 -26.99 -9.56
C ILE A 250 -1.89 -28.36 -9.03
N GLU A 251 -2.17 -28.63 -7.75
CA GLU A 251 -1.93 -29.95 -7.16
C GLU A 251 -2.57 -31.10 -7.93
N ASP A 252 -2.03 -32.31 -7.73
CA ASP A 252 -2.56 -33.55 -8.30
C ASP A 252 -3.88 -33.94 -7.63
N LEU A 253 -4.98 -33.61 -8.33
CA LEU A 253 -6.35 -33.84 -7.92
C LEU A 253 -6.81 -35.29 -8.03
N ASN A 254 -6.08 -36.11 -8.78
CA ASN A 254 -6.52 -37.47 -9.11
C ASN A 254 -5.59 -38.56 -8.55
N SER A 255 -4.50 -38.15 -7.90
CA SER A 255 -3.47 -39.00 -7.30
C SER A 255 -2.77 -39.90 -8.32
N ASP A 256 -2.56 -39.42 -9.55
CA ASP A 256 -1.77 -40.10 -10.58
C ASP A 256 -0.28 -39.73 -10.57
N GLY A 257 0.11 -38.86 -9.63
CA GLY A 257 1.47 -38.36 -9.41
C GLY A 257 1.83 -37.18 -10.29
N ILE A 258 0.87 -36.57 -11.00
CA ILE A 258 1.10 -35.46 -11.95
C ILE A 258 0.08 -34.35 -11.73
N SER A 259 0.58 -33.14 -11.54
CA SER A 259 -0.24 -31.93 -11.42
C SER A 259 -1.21 -31.71 -12.58
N GLU A 260 -2.42 -31.29 -12.28
CA GLU A 260 -3.38 -30.78 -13.26
C GLU A 260 -3.05 -29.35 -13.72
N ILE A 261 -3.69 -28.94 -14.81
CA ILE A 261 -3.55 -27.61 -15.40
C ILE A 261 -4.93 -26.95 -15.46
N LEU A 262 -5.07 -25.78 -14.83
CA LEU A 262 -6.21 -24.89 -15.03
C LEU A 262 -5.91 -23.94 -16.18
N ILE A 263 -6.82 -23.87 -17.14
CA ILE A 263 -6.76 -22.94 -18.26
C ILE A 263 -7.92 -21.98 -18.19
N PHE A 264 -7.61 -20.72 -18.41
CA PHE A 264 -8.58 -19.65 -18.38
C PHE A 264 -8.75 -19.04 -19.77
N HIS A 265 -9.95 -19.13 -20.34
CA HIS A 265 -10.25 -18.53 -21.64
C HIS A 265 -10.74 -17.09 -21.48
N ARG A 266 -10.49 -16.24 -22.49
CA ARG A 266 -11.07 -14.89 -22.55
C ARG A 266 -12.60 -14.88 -22.58
N SER A 267 -13.22 -15.98 -22.96
CA SER A 267 -14.69 -16.15 -22.89
C SER A 267 -15.23 -16.29 -21.45
N GLY A 268 -14.36 -16.39 -20.44
CA GLY A 268 -14.73 -16.73 -19.06
C GLY A 268 -14.92 -18.22 -18.81
N GLU A 269 -14.61 -19.09 -19.79
CA GLU A 269 -14.56 -20.53 -19.60
C GLU A 269 -13.26 -20.92 -18.88
N ILE A 270 -13.38 -21.77 -17.86
CA ILE A 270 -12.26 -22.39 -17.16
C ILE A 270 -12.25 -23.89 -17.48
N LEU A 271 -11.10 -24.39 -17.93
CA LEU A 271 -10.88 -25.80 -18.21
C LEU A 271 -9.92 -26.39 -17.19
N LEU A 272 -10.31 -27.51 -16.57
CA LEU A 272 -9.42 -28.36 -15.81
C LEU A 272 -8.89 -29.46 -16.73
N ILE A 273 -7.58 -29.54 -16.89
CA ILE A 273 -6.90 -30.41 -17.84
C ILE A 273 -5.99 -31.37 -17.09
N ASN A 274 -6.11 -32.66 -17.43
CA ASN A 274 -5.24 -33.71 -16.89
C ASN A 274 -3.79 -33.51 -17.39
N GLY A 275 -2.83 -33.43 -16.48
CA GLY A 275 -1.42 -33.20 -16.82
C GLY A 275 -0.73 -34.37 -17.55
N ILE A 276 -1.26 -35.59 -17.46
CA ILE A 276 -0.71 -36.77 -18.14
C ILE A 276 -1.00 -36.74 -19.64
N ASN A 277 -2.26 -36.52 -20.01
CA ASN A 277 -2.76 -36.76 -21.36
C ASN A 277 -3.38 -35.53 -22.04
N GLY A 278 -3.53 -34.42 -21.30
CA GLY A 278 -4.12 -33.18 -21.78
C GLY A 278 -5.63 -33.26 -22.06
N ASP A 279 -6.33 -34.30 -21.59
CA ASP A 279 -7.78 -34.40 -21.69
C ASP A 279 -8.44 -33.41 -20.73
N ILE A 280 -9.55 -32.82 -21.17
CA ILE A 280 -10.36 -31.92 -20.34
C ILE A 280 -11.13 -32.80 -19.34
N ILE A 281 -10.78 -32.68 -18.06
CA ILE A 281 -11.48 -33.31 -16.95
C ILE A 281 -12.81 -32.59 -16.73
N ARG A 282 -12.79 -31.25 -16.74
CA ARG A 282 -13.95 -30.41 -16.45
C ARG A 282 -13.89 -29.09 -17.20
N SER A 283 -15.05 -28.54 -17.52
CA SER A 283 -15.23 -27.17 -17.99
C SER A 283 -16.38 -26.52 -17.21
N PHE A 284 -16.21 -25.25 -16.86
CA PHE A 284 -17.26 -24.41 -16.29
C PHE A 284 -17.03 -22.95 -16.66
N PHE A 285 -18.09 -22.14 -16.57
CA PHE A 285 -18.03 -20.72 -16.87
C PHE A 285 -18.09 -19.90 -15.58
N LEU A 286 -17.39 -18.77 -15.60
CA LEU A 286 -17.58 -17.74 -14.61
C LEU A 286 -18.93 -17.06 -14.77
N SER A 287 -19.41 -16.47 -13.68
CA SER A 287 -20.72 -15.81 -13.66
C SER A 287 -20.74 -14.46 -14.40
N HIS A 288 -19.61 -14.00 -14.92
CA HIS A 288 -19.43 -12.71 -15.56
C HIS A 288 -18.50 -12.81 -16.78
N GLU A 289 -18.55 -11.79 -17.63
CA GLU A 289 -17.65 -11.61 -18.78
C GLU A 289 -16.37 -10.91 -18.36
N ILE A 290 -15.27 -11.22 -19.05
CA ILE A 290 -13.92 -10.93 -18.57
C ILE A 290 -13.05 -10.41 -19.71
N ASP A 291 -12.31 -9.35 -19.43
CA ASP A 291 -11.27 -8.85 -20.33
C ASP A 291 -9.88 -9.28 -19.86
N GLU A 292 -9.58 -9.02 -18.60
CA GLU A 292 -8.28 -9.31 -17.97
C GLU A 292 -8.49 -10.20 -16.76
N SER A 293 -7.64 -11.21 -16.58
CA SER A 293 -7.70 -12.09 -15.43
C SER A 293 -6.34 -12.62 -14.97
N ILE A 294 -6.24 -12.75 -13.66
CA ILE A 294 -5.18 -13.47 -12.96
C ILE A 294 -5.84 -14.68 -12.31
N ILE A 295 -5.22 -15.83 -12.49
CA ILE A 295 -5.56 -17.07 -11.80
C ILE A 295 -4.33 -17.52 -11.00
N ASN A 296 -4.53 -17.90 -9.75
CA ASN A 296 -3.47 -18.45 -8.90
C ASN A 296 -4.07 -19.56 -8.04
N GLU A 297 -3.33 -20.64 -7.84
CA GLU A 297 -3.66 -21.62 -6.81
C GLU A 297 -3.60 -20.94 -5.44
N VAL A 298 -4.55 -21.29 -4.56
CA VAL A 298 -4.51 -20.96 -3.15
C VAL A 298 -4.06 -22.22 -2.43
N PRO A 299 -2.78 -22.32 -2.02
CA PRO A 299 -2.28 -23.55 -1.45
C PRO A 299 -3.07 -23.94 -0.20
N ASN A 300 -3.41 -25.22 -0.15
CA ASN A 300 -4.15 -25.84 0.93
C ASN A 300 -3.37 -27.09 1.37
N PRO A 301 -2.30 -26.94 2.17
CA PRO A 301 -1.61 -28.08 2.76
C PRO A 301 -2.52 -28.95 3.66
N GLY A 302 -3.75 -28.52 3.93
CA GLY A 302 -4.79 -29.30 4.58
C GLY A 302 -5.28 -30.50 3.77
N SER A 303 -6.01 -31.40 4.44
CA SER A 303 -6.41 -32.71 3.89
C SER A 303 -7.91 -32.81 3.53
N ASP A 304 -8.58 -31.69 3.24
CA ASP A 304 -10.00 -31.74 2.86
C ASP A 304 -10.22 -32.25 1.42
N GLY A 305 -9.13 -32.41 0.65
CA GLY A 305 -9.13 -32.97 -0.69
C GLY A 305 -9.64 -32.00 -1.75
N MET A 306 -9.66 -30.70 -1.43
CA MET A 306 -10.10 -29.64 -2.33
C MET A 306 -8.92 -28.74 -2.67
N THR A 307 -8.77 -28.44 -3.95
CA THR A 307 -7.90 -27.35 -4.40
C THR A 307 -8.69 -26.07 -4.42
N TYR A 308 -8.10 -25.00 -3.93
CA TYR A 308 -8.66 -23.66 -4.01
C TYR A 308 -7.91 -22.86 -5.06
N PHE A 309 -8.61 -22.05 -5.84
CA PHE A 309 -7.97 -21.10 -6.74
C PHE A 309 -8.69 -19.75 -6.73
N LEU A 310 -7.88 -18.72 -6.83
CA LEU A 310 -8.28 -17.33 -6.87
C LEU A 310 -8.39 -16.89 -8.33
N VAL A 311 -9.53 -16.31 -8.70
CA VAL A 311 -9.73 -15.61 -9.97
C VAL A 311 -9.93 -14.15 -9.67
N SER A 312 -9.00 -13.30 -10.11
CA SER A 312 -9.16 -11.85 -10.10
C SER A 312 -9.36 -11.39 -11.53
N SER A 313 -10.50 -10.76 -11.83
CA SER A 313 -10.84 -10.34 -13.19
C SER A 313 -11.45 -8.95 -13.25
N ASN A 314 -11.18 -8.23 -14.33
CA ASN A 314 -11.78 -6.92 -14.60
C ASN A 314 -12.76 -7.03 -15.78
N LYS A 315 -13.89 -6.34 -15.64
CA LYS A 315 -14.81 -6.05 -16.73
C LYS A 315 -14.69 -4.57 -17.08
N TYR A 316 -14.20 -4.28 -18.28
CA TYR A 316 -14.17 -2.90 -18.78
C TYR A 316 -15.52 -2.57 -19.40
N GLY A 317 -16.19 -1.57 -18.84
CA GLY A 317 -17.46 -1.10 -19.36
C GLY A 317 -17.27 -0.45 -20.74
N SER A 318 -18.15 -0.75 -21.70
CA SER A 318 -18.17 0.00 -22.96
C SER A 318 -19.03 1.27 -22.80
N GLY A 319 -18.42 2.46 -22.89
CA GLY A 319 -19.15 3.73 -22.83
C GLY A 319 -19.41 4.23 -21.39
N THR A 320 -20.66 4.21 -20.93
CA THR A 320 -21.08 4.72 -19.60
C THR A 320 -21.12 3.64 -18.51
N GLU A 321 -20.74 2.40 -18.83
CA GLU A 321 -20.70 1.30 -17.88
C GLU A 321 -19.49 1.47 -16.94
N THR A 322 -19.73 1.32 -15.63
CA THR A 322 -18.68 1.41 -14.62
C THR A 322 -17.77 0.19 -14.72
N ASN A 323 -16.46 0.40 -14.69
CA ASN A 323 -15.49 -0.69 -14.54
C ASN A 323 -15.78 -1.43 -13.24
N GLN A 324 -15.79 -2.77 -13.31
CA GLN A 324 -16.00 -3.63 -12.15
C GLN A 324 -14.84 -4.61 -12.04
N ALA A 325 -14.33 -4.76 -10.83
CA ALA A 325 -13.40 -5.85 -10.51
C ALA A 325 -14.16 -6.96 -9.78
N PHE A 326 -13.95 -8.18 -10.23
CA PHE A 326 -14.50 -9.40 -9.64
C PHE A 326 -13.35 -10.21 -9.08
N ILE A 327 -13.49 -10.61 -7.82
CA ILE A 327 -12.53 -11.47 -7.14
C ILE A 327 -13.32 -12.65 -6.61
N ASP A 328 -13.06 -13.81 -7.18
CA ASP A 328 -13.78 -15.05 -6.89
C ASP A 328 -12.79 -16.10 -6.40
N ILE A 329 -13.18 -16.85 -5.38
CA ILE A 329 -12.48 -18.06 -4.96
C ILE A 329 -13.38 -19.23 -5.21
N TYR A 330 -12.81 -20.23 -5.87
CA TYR A 330 -13.46 -21.49 -6.15
C TYR A 330 -12.73 -22.62 -5.44
N SER A 331 -13.49 -23.60 -4.99
CA SER A 331 -12.98 -24.91 -4.60
C SER A 331 -13.28 -25.88 -5.74
N ILE A 332 -12.31 -26.71 -6.10
CA ILE A 332 -12.45 -27.73 -7.14
C ILE A 332 -11.92 -29.06 -6.64
N ASP A 333 -12.63 -30.11 -7.01
CA ASP A 333 -12.17 -31.48 -7.01
C ASP A 333 -12.48 -32.11 -8.38
N ILE A 334 -12.07 -33.35 -8.59
CA ILE A 334 -12.27 -34.03 -9.89
C ILE A 334 -13.77 -34.16 -10.27
N THR A 335 -14.64 -34.28 -9.28
CA THR A 335 -16.09 -34.51 -9.39
C THR A 335 -16.94 -33.25 -9.25
N SER A 336 -16.45 -32.19 -8.62
CA SER A 336 -17.25 -31.03 -8.24
C SER A 336 -16.46 -29.72 -8.25
N GLN A 337 -17.19 -28.61 -8.38
CA GLN A 337 -16.66 -27.26 -8.28
C GLN A 337 -17.71 -26.37 -7.62
N SER A 338 -17.27 -25.45 -6.77
CA SER A 338 -18.16 -24.48 -6.13
C SER A 338 -17.47 -23.14 -5.89
N SER A 339 -18.21 -22.04 -6.04
CA SER A 339 -17.78 -20.73 -5.58
C SER A 339 -17.86 -20.70 -4.05
N VAL A 340 -16.73 -20.42 -3.42
CA VAL A 340 -16.57 -20.36 -1.95
C VAL A 340 -16.78 -18.93 -1.48
N TRP A 341 -16.24 -17.98 -2.23
CA TRP A 341 -16.23 -16.58 -1.86
C TRP A 341 -16.19 -15.70 -3.13
N SER A 342 -16.81 -14.52 -3.06
CA SER A 342 -16.84 -13.57 -4.16
C SER A 342 -16.93 -12.15 -3.62
N LEU A 343 -16.21 -11.23 -4.25
CA LEU A 343 -16.28 -9.79 -4.01
C LEU A 343 -16.37 -9.06 -5.35
N VAL A 344 -17.34 -8.15 -5.43
CA VAL A 344 -17.48 -7.24 -6.55
C VAL A 344 -17.12 -5.84 -6.07
N ASP A 345 -16.03 -5.30 -6.61
CA ASP A 345 -15.65 -3.91 -6.41
C ASP A 345 -16.21 -3.06 -7.55
N ASN A 346 -17.12 -2.15 -7.18
CA ASN A 346 -17.76 -1.22 -8.11
C ASN A 346 -17.08 0.16 -8.11
N THR A 347 -15.93 0.32 -7.46
CA THR A 347 -15.23 1.59 -7.48
C THR A 347 -14.73 1.88 -8.89
N GLU A 348 -14.93 3.12 -9.37
CA GLU A 348 -14.52 3.56 -10.72
C GLU A 348 -13.00 3.44 -10.98
N SER A 349 -12.21 3.08 -9.96
CA SER A 349 -10.80 2.78 -10.11
C SER A 349 -10.58 1.38 -10.67
N SER A 350 -10.43 1.30 -11.99
CA SER A 350 -9.78 0.18 -12.68
C SER A 350 -8.45 -0.13 -11.98
N GLY A 351 -8.34 -1.28 -11.32
CA GLY A 351 -7.08 -1.72 -10.73
C GLY A 351 -7.19 -2.60 -9.49
N SER A 352 -8.38 -2.79 -8.92
CA SER A 352 -8.54 -3.71 -7.79
C SER A 352 -8.17 -5.13 -8.23
N ILE A 353 -7.15 -5.70 -7.59
CA ILE A 353 -6.59 -7.02 -7.91
C ILE A 353 -6.45 -7.78 -6.59
N ALA A 354 -6.67 -9.09 -6.62
CA ALA A 354 -6.28 -9.95 -5.52
C ALA A 354 -5.10 -10.85 -5.91
N SER A 355 -4.23 -11.11 -4.94
CA SER A 355 -3.14 -12.06 -5.04
C SER A 355 -3.21 -13.06 -3.88
N VAL A 356 -2.69 -14.27 -4.13
CA VAL A 356 -2.59 -15.29 -3.10
C VAL A 356 -1.37 -15.02 -2.23
N LEU A 357 -1.56 -15.17 -0.93
CA LEU A 357 -0.51 -15.13 0.06
C LEU A 357 -0.04 -16.55 0.30
N ASP A 358 1.21 -16.90 0.01
CA ASP A 358 1.67 -18.27 0.25
C ASP A 358 2.03 -18.52 1.73
N VAL A 359 1.09 -18.18 2.62
CA VAL A 359 1.20 -18.25 4.08
C VAL A 359 -0.17 -18.48 4.67
N ASP A 360 -0.25 -19.40 5.64
CA ASP A 360 -1.35 -19.56 6.58
C ASP A 360 -1.08 -18.73 7.86
N LEU A 361 -1.80 -17.63 8.01
CA LEU A 361 -1.68 -16.67 9.10
C LEU A 361 -2.53 -17.05 10.31
N ASP A 362 -3.56 -17.88 10.15
CA ASP A 362 -4.54 -18.19 11.19
C ASP A 362 -4.52 -19.63 11.71
N GLY A 363 -3.74 -20.49 11.07
CA GLY A 363 -3.50 -21.88 11.44
C GLY A 363 -4.56 -22.85 10.90
N ASP A 364 -5.37 -22.45 9.91
CA ASP A 364 -6.38 -23.31 9.30
C ASP A 364 -5.84 -24.20 8.17
N ASN A 365 -4.55 -24.09 7.83
CA ASN A 365 -3.85 -24.72 6.72
C ASN A 365 -4.36 -24.30 5.34
N ILE A 366 -5.04 -23.15 5.26
CA ILE A 366 -5.43 -22.52 4.01
C ILE A 366 -4.74 -21.16 3.94
N ASN A 367 -4.06 -20.94 2.84
CA ASN A 367 -3.34 -19.72 2.61
C ASN A 367 -4.27 -18.50 2.45
N GLU A 368 -3.91 -17.36 3.02
CA GLU A 368 -4.71 -16.14 2.90
C GLU A 368 -4.62 -15.50 1.52
N ILE A 369 -5.46 -14.49 1.29
CA ILE A 369 -5.38 -13.64 0.12
C ILE A 369 -5.19 -12.18 0.50
N VAL A 370 -4.59 -11.45 -0.42
CA VAL A 370 -4.38 -10.01 -0.32
C VAL A 370 -5.17 -9.31 -1.40
N TYR A 371 -6.10 -8.48 -0.95
CA TYR A 371 -6.95 -7.68 -1.83
C TYR A 371 -6.47 -6.24 -1.87
N TYR A 372 -6.14 -5.77 -3.07
CA TYR A 372 -5.83 -4.38 -3.34
C TYR A 372 -7.09 -3.60 -3.72
N GLU A 373 -7.30 -2.46 -3.06
CA GLU A 373 -8.28 -1.45 -3.45
C GLU A 373 -7.62 -0.06 -3.44
N ARG A 374 -8.06 0.82 -4.34
CA ARG A 374 -7.80 2.25 -4.16
C ARG A 374 -8.73 2.78 -3.09
N PHE A 375 -8.15 3.21 -1.99
CA PHE A 375 -8.86 3.79 -0.89
C PHE A 375 -8.50 5.27 -0.78
N MET A 376 -9.48 6.15 -0.58
CA MET A 376 -9.20 7.56 -0.30
C MET A 376 -9.33 7.82 1.21
N PRO A 377 -8.23 7.88 1.98
CA PRO A 377 -8.30 8.16 3.41
C PRO A 377 -8.81 9.56 3.63
N PHE A 378 -9.43 9.74 4.78
CA PHE A 378 -9.86 11.04 5.25
C PHE A 378 -8.70 12.07 5.18
N GLY A 379 -8.87 13.11 4.36
CA GLY A 379 -7.94 14.23 4.25
C GLY A 379 -6.72 13.99 3.37
N ALA A 380 -6.59 12.83 2.73
CA ALA A 380 -5.56 12.62 1.72
C ALA A 380 -5.93 13.37 0.43
N MET A 381 -4.97 14.09 -0.14
CA MET A 381 -5.16 14.78 -1.44
C MET A 381 -5.17 13.81 -2.62
N GLN A 382 -4.76 12.56 -2.40
CA GLN A 382 -4.66 11.50 -3.40
C GLN A 382 -5.19 10.20 -2.80
N PRO A 383 -5.79 9.31 -3.61
CA PRO A 383 -6.08 7.96 -3.17
C PRO A 383 -4.79 7.26 -2.76
N ILE A 384 -4.88 6.41 -1.75
CA ILE A 384 -3.83 5.49 -1.35
C ILE A 384 -4.16 4.10 -1.88
N SER A 385 -3.13 3.31 -2.08
CA SER A 385 -3.28 1.89 -2.33
C SER A 385 -3.44 1.15 -1.01
N ARG A 386 -4.58 0.48 -0.84
CA ARG A 386 -4.87 -0.28 0.37
C ARG A 386 -4.86 -1.76 0.04
N TYR A 387 -4.08 -2.52 0.78
CA TYR A 387 -4.03 -3.97 0.72
C TYR A 387 -4.67 -4.54 1.99
N ARG A 388 -5.70 -5.36 1.83
CA ARG A 388 -6.36 -6.07 2.93
C ARG A 388 -5.91 -7.52 2.89
N ILE A 389 -5.31 -7.98 3.98
CA ILE A 389 -4.96 -9.38 4.17
C ILE A 389 -6.11 -10.03 4.93
N TYR A 390 -6.77 -11.04 4.37
CA TYR A 390 -7.91 -11.69 5.01
C TYR A 390 -8.05 -13.16 4.65
N SER A 391 -8.61 -13.93 5.58
CA SER A 391 -9.05 -15.30 5.35
C SER A 391 -10.41 -15.24 4.68
N PHE A 392 -10.49 -15.75 3.46
CA PHE A 392 -11.75 -15.83 2.71
C PHE A 392 -12.71 -16.86 3.32
N MET A 393 -12.17 -17.87 4.02
CA MET A 393 -12.94 -18.88 4.74
C MET A 393 -13.72 -18.28 5.91
N THR A 394 -13.10 -17.36 6.65
CA THR A 394 -13.71 -16.75 7.85
C THR A 394 -14.25 -15.34 7.62
N GLY A 395 -13.87 -14.69 6.52
CA GLY A 395 -14.11 -13.26 6.25
C GLY A 395 -13.32 -12.32 7.16
N LYS A 396 -12.35 -12.84 7.93
CA LYS A 396 -11.59 -12.08 8.93
C LYS A 396 -10.40 -11.37 8.28
N VAL A 397 -10.32 -10.06 8.50
CA VAL A 397 -9.18 -9.24 8.08
C VAL A 397 -8.07 -9.30 9.13
N PHE A 398 -6.89 -9.80 8.77
CA PHE A 398 -5.71 -9.90 9.63
C PHE A 398 -4.89 -8.62 9.68
N GLY A 399 -4.80 -7.93 8.55
CA GLY A 399 -3.97 -6.75 8.38
C GLY A 399 -4.51 -5.84 7.29
N ILE A 400 -4.25 -4.54 7.43
CA ILE A 400 -4.50 -3.56 6.39
C ILE A 400 -3.21 -2.78 6.17
N LEU A 401 -2.72 -2.78 4.94
CA LEU A 401 -1.57 -2.01 4.53
C LEU A 401 -2.04 -0.84 3.68
N ASN A 402 -1.63 0.36 4.03
CA ASN A 402 -1.99 1.61 3.35
C ASN A 402 -0.71 2.25 2.79
N LEU A 403 -0.60 2.32 1.46
CA LEU A 403 0.55 2.83 0.71
C LEU A 403 0.16 4.06 -0.10
N GLU A 404 0.97 5.10 -0.11
CA GLU A 404 0.73 6.29 -0.95
C GLU A 404 1.03 6.08 -2.44
N TYR A 405 1.62 4.93 -2.80
CA TYR A 405 1.96 4.55 -4.16
C TYR A 405 1.27 3.24 -4.53
N ASN A 406 1.09 3.00 -5.82
CA ASN A 406 0.44 1.81 -6.35
C ASN A 406 1.50 0.81 -6.80
N PRO A 407 1.97 -0.12 -5.95
CA PRO A 407 2.91 -1.12 -6.41
C PRO A 407 2.29 -1.90 -7.57
N GLU A 408 3.06 -2.04 -8.64
CA GLU A 408 2.65 -2.78 -9.83
C GLU A 408 2.52 -4.28 -9.52
N ARG A 409 3.31 -4.77 -8.57
CA ARG A 409 3.39 -6.18 -8.23
C ARG A 409 3.65 -6.41 -6.74
N MET A 410 2.92 -7.37 -6.18
CA MET A 410 3.21 -8.00 -4.90
C MET A 410 3.77 -9.39 -5.18
N THR A 411 4.82 -9.79 -4.47
CA THR A 411 5.44 -11.11 -4.63
C THR A 411 5.77 -11.65 -3.24
N ASN A 412 5.53 -12.93 -3.02
CA ASN A 412 5.92 -13.59 -1.78
C ASN A 412 7.44 -13.78 -1.79
N ILE A 413 8.06 -13.69 -0.63
CA ILE A 413 9.48 -13.99 -0.40
C ILE A 413 9.57 -14.90 0.83
N ASP A 414 10.63 -15.66 0.98
CA ASP A 414 10.87 -16.41 2.20
C ASP A 414 11.06 -15.46 3.41
N ASP A 415 11.01 -16.07 4.59
CA ASP A 415 11.04 -15.41 5.89
C ASP A 415 12.25 -14.47 6.06
N PHE A 416 12.08 -13.17 5.83
CA PHE A 416 13.19 -12.22 5.94
C PHE A 416 13.38 -11.70 7.37
N ASP A 417 12.39 -11.85 8.24
CA ASP A 417 12.47 -11.38 9.62
C ASP A 417 12.81 -12.49 10.64
N GLY A 418 12.91 -13.74 10.18
CA GLY A 418 13.32 -14.91 10.98
C GLY A 418 12.21 -15.45 11.89
N ASN A 419 10.94 -15.34 11.48
CA ASN A 419 9.77 -15.82 12.21
C ASN A 419 9.22 -17.19 11.73
N ASP A 420 9.92 -17.87 10.84
CA ASP A 420 9.59 -19.10 10.12
C ASP A 420 8.31 -19.00 9.26
N ARG A 421 7.98 -17.81 8.76
CA ARG A 421 6.85 -17.57 7.84
C ARG A 421 7.31 -16.74 6.66
N ARG A 422 6.78 -17.02 5.47
CA ARG A 422 7.05 -16.18 4.30
C ARG A 422 6.55 -14.76 4.52
N ASP A 423 7.13 -13.84 3.78
CA ASP A 423 6.90 -12.41 3.84
C ASP A 423 6.59 -11.85 2.45
N PHE A 424 6.40 -10.53 2.31
CA PHE A 424 5.98 -9.92 1.05
C PHE A 424 6.91 -8.84 0.56
N LEU A 425 7.04 -8.79 -0.76
CA LEU A 425 7.77 -7.77 -1.48
C LEU A 425 6.82 -6.96 -2.35
N LEU A 426 6.92 -5.63 -2.24
CA LEU A 426 6.14 -4.68 -3.01
C LEU A 426 7.04 -3.86 -3.93
N ASN A 427 6.77 -3.99 -5.22
CA ASN A 427 7.51 -3.32 -6.27
C ASN A 427 6.75 -2.11 -6.78
N ASP A 428 7.40 -0.94 -6.74
CA ASP A 428 6.95 0.30 -7.35
C ASP A 428 8.00 0.79 -8.36
N ASP A 429 7.68 1.80 -9.15
CA ASP A 429 8.55 2.34 -10.21
C ASP A 429 9.93 2.80 -9.74
N GLY A 430 10.06 3.14 -8.47
CA GLY A 430 11.32 3.60 -7.88
C GLY A 430 11.63 3.02 -6.51
N ARG A 431 10.83 2.07 -6.02
CA ARG A 431 10.92 1.58 -4.63
C ARG A 431 10.62 0.11 -4.51
N LEU A 432 11.27 -0.47 -3.52
CA LEU A 432 11.06 -1.84 -3.10
C LEU A 432 10.79 -1.83 -1.60
N VAL A 433 9.73 -2.51 -1.17
CA VAL A 433 9.37 -2.61 0.25
C VAL A 433 9.11 -4.06 0.61
N ALA A 434 9.96 -4.61 1.48
CA ALA A 434 9.74 -5.88 2.14
C ALA A 434 8.84 -5.68 3.38
N LEU A 435 7.84 -6.53 3.57
CA LEU A 435 6.86 -6.46 4.64
C LEU A 435 6.71 -7.82 5.31
N SER A 436 6.92 -7.82 6.63
CA SER A 436 6.78 -9.04 7.42
C SER A 436 5.30 -9.41 7.61
N THR A 437 5.00 -10.71 7.58
CA THR A 437 3.68 -11.29 7.93
C THR A 437 3.33 -11.17 9.40
N LYS A 438 4.30 -10.81 10.24
CA LYS A 438 4.09 -10.64 11.67
C LYS A 438 2.98 -9.64 11.95
N LYS A 439 2.17 -9.93 12.96
CA LYS A 439 1.07 -9.05 13.39
C LYS A 439 1.57 -7.61 13.55
N PRO A 440 0.98 -6.64 12.81
CA PRO A 440 1.36 -5.25 12.91
C PRO A 440 1.31 -4.76 14.36
N VAL A 441 2.36 -4.10 14.80
CA VAL A 441 2.39 -3.43 16.10
C VAL A 441 1.79 -2.04 15.94
N GLY A 442 0.92 -1.62 16.87
CA GLY A 442 0.32 -0.28 16.80
C GLY A 442 1.38 0.82 16.67
N ILE A 443 1.15 1.79 15.77
CA ILE A 443 2.10 2.85 15.37
C ILE A 443 2.83 3.52 16.56
N TRP A 444 2.16 3.70 17.70
CA TRP A 444 2.73 4.34 18.89
C TRP A 444 3.83 3.54 19.58
N LEU A 445 3.89 2.23 19.33
CA LEU A 445 4.88 1.29 19.84
C LEU A 445 5.88 0.88 18.75
N SER A 446 5.68 1.32 17.51
CA SER A 446 6.62 1.06 16.42
C SER A 446 7.92 1.83 16.65
N SER A 447 9.06 1.14 16.50
CA SER A 447 10.39 1.74 16.53
C SER A 447 10.58 2.78 15.43
N GLU A 448 9.87 2.64 14.31
CA GLU A 448 9.94 3.55 13.16
C GLU A 448 9.28 4.89 13.44
N PHE A 449 8.24 4.91 14.28
CA PHE A 449 7.65 6.16 14.76
C PHE A 449 8.41 6.67 15.99
N THR A 450 9.65 7.11 15.75
CA THR A 450 10.61 7.58 16.78
C THR A 450 10.05 8.63 17.74
N MET A 451 9.02 9.39 17.33
CA MET A 451 8.33 10.39 18.15
C MET A 451 7.09 9.85 18.89
N GLY A 452 6.57 8.66 18.52
CA GLY A 452 5.37 8.06 19.08
C GLY A 452 5.47 7.75 20.57
N ILE A 453 6.49 6.98 20.94
CA ILE A 453 6.77 6.66 22.35
C ILE A 453 7.04 7.95 23.13
N PRO A 454 7.91 8.88 22.69
CA PRO A 454 8.09 10.17 23.37
C PRO A 454 6.80 11.00 23.51
N LEU A 455 5.95 11.08 22.49
CA LEU A 455 4.69 11.83 22.53
C LEU A 455 3.66 11.17 23.46
N PHE A 456 3.58 9.84 23.44
CA PHE A 456 2.73 9.09 24.36
C PHE A 456 3.21 9.26 25.80
N ILE A 457 4.52 9.15 26.05
CA ILE A 457 5.12 9.43 27.35
C ILE A 457 4.84 10.87 27.76
N ALA A 458 4.96 11.85 26.86
CA ALA A 458 4.65 13.25 27.14
C ALA A 458 3.17 13.44 27.49
N LEU A 459 2.24 12.81 26.77
CA LEU A 459 0.81 12.85 27.06
C LEU A 459 0.50 12.22 28.43
N VAL A 460 1.02 11.02 28.69
CA VAL A 460 0.86 10.32 29.98
C VAL A 460 1.50 11.13 31.11
N ALA A 461 2.68 11.72 30.90
CA ALA A 461 3.37 12.57 31.87
C ALA A 461 2.62 13.89 32.10
N MET A 462 1.97 14.48 31.10
CA MET A 462 1.11 15.65 31.27
C MET A 462 -0.17 15.31 32.04
N LEU A 463 -0.80 14.16 31.74
CA LEU A 463 -1.98 13.68 32.47
C LEU A 463 -1.62 13.34 33.92
N ALA A 464 -0.57 12.54 34.12
CA ALA A 464 -0.06 12.17 35.44
C ALA A 464 0.44 13.39 36.20
N GLY A 465 1.17 14.30 35.56
CA GLY A 465 1.63 15.57 36.13
C GLY A 465 0.46 16.47 36.51
N GLY A 466 -0.57 16.56 35.67
CA GLY A 466 -1.82 17.25 35.97
C GLY A 466 -2.50 16.66 37.20
N VAL A 467 -2.64 15.33 37.28
CA VAL A 467 -3.21 14.60 38.42
C VAL A 467 -2.34 14.77 39.67
N ILE A 468 -1.02 14.67 39.56
CA ILE A 468 -0.07 14.83 40.66
C ILE A 468 -0.08 16.26 41.18
N ILE A 469 -0.13 17.29 40.32
CA ILE A 469 -0.31 18.69 40.73
C ILE A 469 -1.64 18.85 41.48
N LEU A 470 -2.71 18.21 40.99
CA LEU A 470 -4.03 18.19 41.64
C LEU A 470 -3.97 17.51 43.01
N ILE A 471 -3.21 16.42 43.16
CA ILE A 471 -3.03 15.67 44.42
C ILE A 471 -2.09 16.38 45.39
N LEU A 472 -0.97 16.94 44.92
CA LEU A 472 0.04 17.63 45.73
C LEU A 472 -0.47 18.98 46.22
N LYS A 473 -1.06 19.82 45.34
CA LYS A 473 -1.84 20.98 45.80
C LYS A 473 -3.08 20.55 46.58
N GLY A 474 -3.64 19.38 46.26
CA GLY A 474 -4.63 18.65 47.05
C GLY A 474 -4.21 18.33 48.49
N ARG A 475 -2.92 18.28 48.77
CA ARG A 475 -2.36 17.94 50.09
C ARG A 475 -2.28 19.18 50.99
N ASP A 476 -1.95 20.35 50.43
CA ASP A 476 -2.13 21.66 51.11
C ASP A 476 -3.63 21.97 51.35
N LEU A 477 -4.50 21.45 50.47
CA LEU A 477 -5.96 21.50 50.62
C LEU A 477 -6.47 20.63 51.80
N ARG A 478 -5.69 19.72 52.40
CA ARG A 478 -6.13 18.97 53.60
C ARG A 478 -6.28 19.84 54.84
N VAL A 479 -5.52 20.93 54.95
CA VAL A 479 -5.56 21.85 56.11
C VAL A 479 -6.86 22.67 56.12
N HIS A 480 -7.62 22.72 55.02
CA HIS A 480 -8.81 23.57 54.87
C HIS A 480 -10.05 22.81 54.38
N ARG A 481 -10.15 21.48 54.65
CA ARG A 481 -11.21 20.58 54.17
C ARG A 481 -12.63 21.14 54.23
N GLY A 482 -12.98 21.91 55.26
CA GLY A 482 -14.28 22.59 55.39
C GLY A 482 -14.50 23.70 54.36
N ARG A 483 -13.55 24.64 54.23
CA ARG A 483 -13.60 25.74 53.25
C ARG A 483 -13.55 25.25 51.81
N ILE A 484 -12.89 24.13 51.55
CA ILE A 484 -12.77 23.55 50.21
C ILE A 484 -13.99 22.72 49.84
N ARG A 485 -14.64 22.05 50.80
CA ARG A 485 -15.94 21.41 50.53
C ARG A 485 -17.00 22.47 50.22
N GLU A 486 -16.92 23.65 50.84
CA GLU A 486 -17.70 24.83 50.45
C GLU A 486 -17.25 25.45 49.13
N SER A 487 -15.94 25.55 48.84
CA SER A 487 -15.45 26.10 47.58
C SER A 487 -15.77 25.19 46.40
N LEU A 488 -15.64 23.87 46.56
CA LEU A 488 -16.05 22.84 45.60
C LEU A 488 -17.58 22.85 45.41
N LYS A 489 -18.36 23.05 46.48
CA LYS A 489 -19.81 23.28 46.35
C LYS A 489 -20.12 24.56 45.57
N LYS A 490 -19.33 25.64 45.75
CA LYS A 490 -19.43 26.90 44.99
C LYS A 490 -18.90 26.80 43.56
N SER A 491 -17.94 25.93 43.28
CA SER A 491 -17.28 25.77 41.97
C SER A 491 -17.75 24.52 41.22
N LYS A 492 -18.87 23.91 41.64
CA LYS A 492 -19.47 22.73 40.98
C LYS A 492 -19.63 22.94 39.48
N LEU A 493 -20.12 24.11 39.09
CA LEU A 493 -20.34 24.44 37.68
C LEU A 493 -19.04 24.41 36.87
N THR A 494 -17.97 25.02 37.37
CA THR A 494 -16.66 25.05 36.70
C THR A 494 -16.08 23.65 36.54
N ILE A 495 -16.20 22.81 37.57
CA ILE A 495 -15.70 21.44 37.52
C ILE A 495 -16.51 20.59 36.54
N THR A 496 -17.84 20.72 36.55
CA THR A 496 -18.72 20.01 35.62
C THR A 496 -18.47 20.45 34.18
N VAL A 497 -18.32 21.75 33.91
CA VAL A 497 -18.01 22.25 32.55
C VAL A 497 -16.66 21.73 32.08
N ASN A 498 -15.61 21.79 32.91
CA ASN A 498 -14.30 21.26 32.54
C ASN A 498 -14.32 19.74 32.31
N ALA A 499 -15.07 18.98 33.12
CA ALA A 499 -15.22 17.55 32.93
C ALA A 499 -15.97 17.20 31.64
N VAL A 500 -17.05 17.92 31.32
CA VAL A 500 -17.82 17.73 30.07
C VAL A 500 -16.96 18.06 28.85
N VAL A 501 -16.22 19.17 28.87
CA VAL A 501 -15.28 19.55 27.80
C VAL A 501 -14.21 18.47 27.62
N LEU A 502 -13.62 17.98 28.71
CA LEU A 502 -12.59 16.94 28.66
C LEU A 502 -13.12 15.59 28.14
N ILE A 503 -14.35 15.20 28.51
CA ILE A 503 -15.00 13.99 28.00
C ILE A 503 -15.30 14.11 26.50
N LEU A 504 -15.94 15.20 26.05
CA LEU A 504 -16.25 15.44 24.64
C LEU A 504 -14.97 15.44 23.78
N MET A 505 -13.91 16.07 24.28
CA MET A 505 -12.62 16.11 23.57
C MET A 505 -11.93 14.75 23.52
N THR A 506 -11.96 13.98 24.61
CA THR A 506 -11.42 12.61 24.63
C THR A 506 -12.20 11.70 23.68
N LEU A 507 -13.52 11.85 23.62
CA LEU A 507 -14.38 11.09 22.71
C LEU A 507 -14.08 11.44 21.24
N CYS A 508 -13.95 12.73 20.89
CA CYS A 508 -13.52 13.15 19.54
C CYS A 508 -12.15 12.60 19.17
N PHE A 509 -11.20 12.57 20.12
CA PHE A 509 -9.87 12.00 19.90
C PHE A 509 -9.91 10.48 19.68
N ILE A 510 -10.69 9.74 20.49
CA ILE A 510 -10.86 8.29 20.33
C ILE A 510 -11.57 7.96 19.01
N LEU A 511 -12.62 8.70 18.64
CA LEU A 511 -13.32 8.53 17.36
C LEU A 511 -12.37 8.77 16.18
N PHE A 512 -11.49 9.77 16.27
CA PHE A 512 -10.47 10.03 15.26
C PHE A 512 -9.43 8.89 15.16
N LEU A 513 -8.91 8.42 16.30
CA LEU A 513 -7.97 7.29 16.32
C LEU A 513 -8.60 6.00 15.78
N ALA A 514 -9.88 5.77 16.07
CA ALA A 514 -10.66 4.67 15.50
C ALA A 514 -10.86 4.83 13.99
N GLN A 515 -11.10 6.05 13.49
CA GLN A 515 -11.26 6.35 12.06
C GLN A 515 -9.98 6.18 11.25
N LEU A 516 -8.82 6.55 11.81
CA LEU A 516 -7.52 6.25 11.20
C LEU A 516 -7.14 4.76 11.28
N ASN A 517 -8.00 3.96 11.90
CA ASN A 517 -7.78 2.54 12.10
C ASN A 517 -6.48 2.23 12.87
N ILE A 518 -5.96 3.20 13.65
CA ILE A 518 -4.69 3.10 14.39
C ILE A 518 -4.74 1.99 15.45
N PHE A 519 -5.94 1.67 15.93
CA PHE A 519 -6.15 0.57 16.88
C PHE A 519 -6.28 -0.80 16.21
N ASN A 520 -6.50 -0.84 14.90
CA ASN A 520 -6.43 -2.07 14.12
C ASN A 520 -5.02 -2.22 13.56
N ASN A 521 -4.66 -3.45 13.21
CA ASN A 521 -3.37 -3.85 12.64
C ASN A 521 -3.09 -3.19 11.27
N THR A 522 -2.94 -1.86 11.25
CA THR A 522 -2.85 -1.03 10.06
C THR A 522 -1.44 -0.47 9.94
N LEU A 523 -0.71 -0.85 8.89
CA LEU A 523 0.58 -0.24 8.56
C LEU A 523 0.34 0.95 7.62
N ILE A 524 0.82 2.14 8.01
CA ILE A 524 0.81 3.34 7.16
C ILE A 524 2.26 3.60 6.75
N SER A 525 2.55 3.40 5.47
CA SER A 525 3.86 3.66 4.88
C SER A 525 3.90 5.09 4.32
N ASN A 526 5.05 5.78 4.50
CA ASN A 526 5.43 7.09 3.95
C ASN A 526 5.27 8.34 4.86
N ASN A 527 6.11 9.35 4.56
CA ASN A 527 6.36 10.54 5.37
C ASN A 527 5.20 11.56 5.37
N ARG A 528 4.34 11.59 4.33
CA ARG A 528 3.29 12.62 4.23
C ARG A 528 2.10 12.32 5.12
N MET A 529 1.54 11.11 5.08
CA MET A 529 0.49 10.68 6.00
C MET A 529 0.98 10.70 7.45
N THR A 530 2.20 10.21 7.70
CA THR A 530 2.86 10.34 9.00
C THR A 530 2.98 11.81 9.42
N GLY A 531 3.37 12.70 8.50
CA GLY A 531 3.45 14.15 8.73
C GLY A 531 2.10 14.80 9.04
N LEU A 532 1.04 14.44 8.34
CA LEU A 532 -0.33 14.90 8.61
C LEU A 532 -0.80 14.48 10.00
N ILE A 533 -0.58 13.21 10.37
CA ILE A 533 -0.88 12.68 11.70
C ILE A 533 -0.09 13.44 12.77
N VAL A 534 1.21 13.66 12.55
CA VAL A 534 2.08 14.43 13.47
C VAL A 534 1.63 15.87 13.61
N ILE A 535 1.31 16.57 12.52
CA ILE A 535 0.84 17.97 12.55
C ILE A 535 -0.46 18.06 13.33
N PHE A 536 -1.42 17.18 13.04
CA PHE A 536 -2.71 17.16 13.71
C PHE A 536 -2.59 16.84 15.20
N LEU A 537 -1.81 15.81 15.56
CA LEU A 537 -1.50 15.48 16.96
C LEU A 537 -0.83 16.65 17.67
N SER A 538 0.12 17.33 17.00
CA SER A 538 0.79 18.50 17.55
C SER A 538 -0.18 19.65 17.80
N ILE A 539 -1.14 19.91 16.89
CA ILE A 539 -2.19 20.91 17.07
C ILE A 539 -3.08 20.56 18.26
N ILE A 540 -3.50 19.29 18.38
CA ILE A 540 -4.32 18.83 19.51
C ILE A 540 -3.57 18.96 20.83
N ILE A 541 -2.32 18.51 20.89
CA ILE A 541 -1.48 18.60 22.09
C ILE A 541 -1.26 20.07 22.47
N LEU A 542 -0.96 20.93 21.49
CA LEU A 542 -0.83 22.37 21.69
C LEU A 542 -2.14 22.94 22.25
N TRP A 543 -3.29 22.50 21.75
CA TRP A 543 -4.60 22.92 22.24
C TRP A 543 -4.85 22.48 23.70
N TYR A 544 -4.52 21.24 24.06
CA TYR A 544 -4.58 20.75 25.45
C TYR A 544 -3.64 21.54 26.38
N ALA A 545 -2.45 21.91 25.90
CA ALA A 545 -1.50 22.70 26.67
C ALA A 545 -1.95 24.16 26.85
N ILE A 546 -2.61 24.74 25.83
CA ILE A 546 -3.07 26.14 25.86
C ILE A 546 -4.22 26.34 26.83
N LEU A 547 -5.11 25.37 27.07
CA LEU A 547 -6.27 25.56 27.95
C LEU A 547 -5.89 25.92 29.42
N PRO A 548 -5.02 25.15 30.12
CA PRO A 548 -4.53 25.54 31.44
C PRO A 548 -3.67 26.81 31.42
N LEU A 549 -2.86 26.97 30.37
CA LEU A 549 -2.00 28.13 30.20
C LEU A 549 -2.82 29.42 30.07
N THR A 550 -3.92 29.38 29.32
CA THR A 550 -4.86 30.51 29.16
C THR A 550 -5.45 30.91 30.50
N ALA A 551 -5.87 29.95 31.32
CA ALA A 551 -6.38 30.23 32.66
C ALA A 551 -5.30 30.84 33.57
N ALA A 552 -4.05 30.37 33.47
CA ALA A 552 -2.93 30.91 34.23
C ALA A 552 -2.54 32.34 33.80
N ILE A 553 -2.38 32.56 32.49
CA ILE A 553 -2.12 33.87 31.88
C ILE A 553 -3.26 34.82 32.25
N TYR A 554 -4.52 34.39 32.14
CA TYR A 554 -5.67 35.20 32.54
C TYR A 554 -5.56 35.67 33.99
N ASN A 555 -5.32 34.76 34.94
CA ASN A 555 -5.19 35.14 36.34
C ASN A 555 -4.02 36.10 36.60
N GLN A 556 -2.92 35.98 35.86
CA GLN A 556 -1.75 36.86 36.00
C GLN A 556 -1.97 38.24 35.39
N PHE A 557 -2.59 38.32 34.22
CA PHE A 557 -2.71 39.55 33.45
C PHE A 557 -4.04 40.29 33.64
N ALA A 558 -5.06 39.63 34.17
CA ALA A 558 -6.38 40.21 34.46
C ALA A 558 -6.32 41.60 35.11
N PRO A 559 -5.50 41.85 36.17
CA PRO A 559 -5.39 43.18 36.77
C PRO A 559 -4.82 44.24 35.83
N ASN A 560 -3.82 43.87 35.03
CA ASN A 560 -3.18 44.79 34.07
C ASN A 560 -4.12 45.11 32.90
N PHE A 561 -4.91 44.14 32.45
CA PHE A 561 -5.93 44.36 31.43
C PHE A 561 -7.07 45.24 31.92
N ALA A 562 -7.50 45.08 33.17
CA ALA A 562 -8.47 45.97 33.79
C ALA A 562 -7.98 47.44 33.74
N PHE A 563 -6.70 47.67 34.03
CA PHE A 563 -6.07 48.98 33.94
C PHE A 563 -5.93 49.50 32.49
N LEU A 564 -5.56 48.63 31.54
CA LEU A 564 -5.51 48.96 30.12
C LEU A 564 -6.90 49.34 29.58
N PHE A 565 -7.94 48.64 30.01
CA PHE A 565 -9.33 48.93 29.64
C PHE A 565 -9.77 50.30 30.13
N ILE A 566 -9.43 50.67 31.38
CA ILE A 566 -9.65 52.04 31.90
C ILE A 566 -8.93 53.07 31.02
N LYS A 567 -7.68 52.82 30.62
CA LYS A 567 -6.92 53.73 29.74
C LYS A 567 -7.53 53.87 28.36
N LEU A 568 -7.92 52.75 27.72
CA LEU A 568 -8.59 52.75 26.42
C LEU A 568 -9.92 53.48 26.50
N ARG A 569 -10.69 53.26 27.56
CA ARG A 569 -11.97 53.94 27.77
C ARG A 569 -11.79 55.44 28.02
N ASN A 570 -10.78 55.85 28.78
CA ASN A 570 -10.40 57.26 28.90
C ASN A 570 -10.01 57.87 27.54
N LEU A 571 -9.28 57.12 26.70
CA LEU A 571 -8.97 57.55 25.33
C LEU A 571 -10.25 57.74 24.49
N PHE A 572 -11.19 56.80 24.53
CA PHE A 572 -12.49 56.93 23.87
C PHE A 572 -13.30 58.11 24.41
N PHE A 573 -13.30 58.35 25.72
CA PHE A 573 -13.96 59.50 26.33
C PHE A 573 -13.34 60.83 25.89
N LYS A 574 -12.02 60.91 25.71
CA LYS A 574 -11.37 62.10 25.12
C LYS A 574 -11.77 62.36 23.68
N ILE A 575 -12.14 61.32 22.93
CA ILE A 575 -12.61 61.41 21.54
C ILE A 575 -14.09 61.80 21.48
N SER A 576 -14.89 61.36 22.46
CA SER A 576 -16.31 61.72 22.60
C SER A 576 -16.49 63.16 23.10
N ARG A 577 -16.44 64.13 22.19
CA ARG A 577 -16.50 65.59 22.50
C ARG A 577 -17.85 66.13 23.01
N GLY A 578 -18.79 65.26 23.41
CA GLY A 578 -20.18 65.65 23.72
C GLY A 578 -20.62 65.55 25.18
N TYR A 579 -19.82 64.94 26.07
CA TYR A 579 -20.24 64.62 27.43
C TYR A 579 -19.09 64.80 28.43
N ASN A 580 -19.36 65.40 29.60
CA ASN A 580 -18.43 65.39 30.73
C ASN A 580 -18.47 63.99 31.37
N HIS A 581 -17.35 63.27 31.30
CA HIS A 581 -17.21 61.93 31.86
C HIS A 581 -16.28 61.97 33.08
N GLU A 582 -16.78 61.60 34.26
CA GLU A 582 -16.01 61.42 35.49
C GLU A 582 -16.06 59.94 35.91
N ILE A 583 -14.90 59.31 36.16
CA ILE A 583 -14.85 57.89 36.56
C ILE A 583 -14.91 57.81 38.09
N PHE A 584 -15.92 57.14 38.63
CA PHE A 584 -16.07 56.92 40.08
C PHE A 584 -15.70 55.48 40.45
N VAL A 585 -14.77 55.33 41.39
CA VAL A 585 -14.46 54.03 41.99
C VAL A 585 -15.22 53.93 43.30
N VAL A 586 -16.28 53.12 43.32
CA VAL A 586 -17.13 52.95 44.50
C VAL A 586 -16.82 51.59 45.14
N ASP A 587 -16.31 51.61 46.37
CA ASP A 587 -16.04 50.39 47.13
C ASP A 587 -17.36 49.72 47.57
N MET A 588 -17.79 48.71 46.82
CA MET A 588 -19.05 48.00 47.03
C MET A 588 -18.91 46.81 48.00
N LYS A 589 -18.45 47.08 49.23
CA LYS A 589 -18.13 46.08 50.28
C LYS A 589 -19.26 45.07 50.61
N GLU A 590 -20.51 45.35 50.26
CA GLU A 590 -21.68 44.55 50.68
C GLU A 590 -22.38 43.75 49.57
N ARG A 591 -21.85 43.68 48.34
CA ARG A 591 -22.49 42.87 47.29
C ARG A 591 -22.42 41.37 47.64
N LYS A 592 -23.59 40.74 47.80
CA LYS A 592 -23.73 39.28 47.77
C LYS A 592 -23.17 38.76 46.44
N GLN A 593 -22.50 37.59 46.49
CA GLN A 593 -21.93 36.91 45.33
C GLN A 593 -22.86 36.99 44.11
N LEU A 594 -22.29 37.24 42.92
CA LEU A 594 -23.01 37.20 41.65
C LEU A 594 -23.92 35.98 41.60
N GLY A 595 -25.20 36.19 41.30
CA GLY A 595 -26.12 35.09 41.09
C GLY A 595 -25.60 34.17 39.99
N THR A 596 -25.92 32.88 40.08
CA THR A 596 -25.46 31.84 39.14
C THR A 596 -25.69 32.23 37.68
N VAL A 597 -26.80 32.92 37.37
CA VAL A 597 -27.10 33.44 36.04
C VAL A 597 -26.08 34.47 35.55
N GLY A 598 -25.62 35.36 36.43
CA GLY A 598 -24.56 36.33 36.12
C GLY A 598 -23.23 35.63 35.84
N GLN A 599 -22.88 34.63 36.65
CA GLN A 599 -21.68 33.81 36.43
C GLN A 599 -21.74 33.03 35.10
N ILE A 600 -22.90 32.42 34.80
CA ILE A 600 -23.13 31.72 33.53
C ILE A 600 -23.00 32.68 32.34
N LYS A 601 -23.61 33.87 32.40
CA LYS A 601 -23.51 34.87 31.32
C LYS A 601 -22.04 35.23 31.03
N ARG A 602 -21.19 35.33 32.04
CA ARG A 602 -19.78 35.68 31.89
C ARG A 602 -18.93 34.59 31.22
N VAL A 603 -19.32 33.33 31.35
CA VAL A 603 -18.65 32.19 30.71
C VAL A 603 -19.23 31.92 29.32
N VAL A 604 -20.55 32.00 29.21
CA VAL A 604 -21.29 31.66 27.99
C VAL A 604 -21.15 32.75 26.93
N LEU A 605 -21.08 34.03 27.30
CA LEU A 605 -21.01 35.11 26.31
C LEU A 605 -19.73 35.07 25.44
N PRO A 606 -18.51 34.97 26.00
CA PRO A 606 -17.29 34.82 25.19
C PRO A 606 -17.35 33.57 24.31
N LEU A 607 -17.85 32.45 24.86
CA LEU A 607 -18.00 31.20 24.13
C LEU A 607 -18.95 31.34 22.93
N LEU A 608 -20.14 31.90 23.14
CA LEU A 608 -21.13 32.09 22.07
C LEU A 608 -20.61 33.06 21.00
N LEU A 609 -19.91 34.12 21.39
CA LEU A 609 -19.38 35.10 20.44
C LEU A 609 -18.25 34.49 19.60
N SER A 610 -17.43 33.65 20.21
CA SER A 610 -16.42 32.87 19.50
C SER A 610 -17.00 31.84 18.55
N ILE A 611 -18.03 31.13 19.00
CA ILE A 611 -18.76 30.18 18.15
C ILE A 611 -19.33 30.92 16.93
N ALA A 612 -19.97 32.07 17.16
CA ALA A 612 -20.52 32.90 16.09
C ALA A 612 -19.45 33.38 15.10
N ILE A 613 -18.28 33.80 15.58
CA ILE A 613 -17.15 34.20 14.71
C ILE A 613 -16.63 33.02 13.89
N GLY A 614 -16.43 31.85 14.51
CA GLY A 614 -15.99 30.65 13.80
C GLY A 614 -16.94 30.29 12.66
N PHE A 615 -18.24 30.18 12.96
CA PHE A 615 -19.24 29.89 11.93
C PHE A 615 -19.34 30.98 10.86
N TYR A 616 -19.23 32.26 11.24
CA TYR A 616 -19.28 33.38 10.29
C TYR A 616 -18.07 33.38 9.35
N ILE A 617 -16.86 33.15 9.87
CA ILE A 617 -15.65 33.04 9.05
C ILE A 617 -15.78 31.84 8.12
N TYR A 618 -16.23 30.69 8.62
CA TYR A 618 -16.47 29.51 7.80
C TYR A 618 -17.46 29.81 6.68
N SER A 619 -18.65 30.33 6.98
CA SER A 619 -19.67 30.63 5.97
C SER A 619 -19.21 31.65 4.93
N THR A 620 -18.33 32.57 5.31
CA THR A 620 -17.88 33.65 4.41
C THR A 620 -16.71 33.21 3.54
N PHE A 621 -15.73 32.53 4.11
CA PHE A 621 -14.46 32.23 3.44
C PHE A 621 -14.39 30.82 2.86
N ALA A 622 -15.19 29.86 3.34
CA ALA A 622 -15.19 28.50 2.81
C ALA A 622 -15.46 28.47 1.28
N PRO A 623 -16.49 29.13 0.73
CA PRO A 623 -16.75 29.11 -0.72
C PRO A 623 -15.62 29.73 -1.54
N ALA A 624 -15.04 30.83 -1.06
CA ALA A 624 -13.97 31.55 -1.74
C ALA A 624 -12.67 30.73 -1.82
N LEU A 625 -12.48 29.82 -0.86
CA LEU A 625 -11.32 28.93 -0.78
C LEU A 625 -11.61 27.52 -1.31
N GLY A 626 -12.80 27.29 -1.89
CA GLY A 626 -13.18 26.00 -2.45
C GLY A 626 -13.58 24.93 -1.41
N TYR A 627 -13.86 25.32 -0.17
CA TYR A 627 -14.36 24.40 0.86
C TYR A 627 -15.89 24.29 0.81
N PRO A 628 -16.46 23.06 0.80
CA PRO A 628 -17.90 22.82 0.81
C PRO A 628 -18.56 23.36 2.09
N GLN A 629 -19.77 23.91 2.00
CA GLN A 629 -20.47 24.46 3.17
C GLN A 629 -21.32 23.45 3.94
N GLY A 630 -21.50 22.25 3.40
CA GLY A 630 -22.23 21.13 3.98
C GLY A 630 -21.83 19.83 3.31
N PHE A 631 -22.48 18.74 3.70
CA PHE A 631 -22.22 17.41 3.15
C PHE A 631 -23.54 16.64 2.98
N GLU A 632 -23.70 15.98 1.83
CA GLU A 632 -24.88 15.17 1.54
C GLU A 632 -24.62 13.66 1.75
N GLN A 633 -23.37 13.22 1.67
CA GLN A 633 -22.95 11.85 1.95
C GLN A 633 -21.80 11.81 2.96
N PHE A 634 -21.94 10.98 3.98
CA PHE A 634 -20.87 10.73 4.95
C PHE A 634 -19.76 9.94 4.26
N GLY A 635 -18.53 10.44 4.29
CA GLY A 635 -17.35 9.77 3.73
C GLY A 635 -16.98 10.16 2.29
N SER A 636 -17.67 11.13 1.67
CA SER A 636 -17.28 11.66 0.36
C SER A 636 -16.12 12.66 0.45
N THR A 637 -15.46 12.95 -0.68
CA THR A 637 -14.42 13.98 -0.78
C THR A 637 -14.92 15.36 -0.31
N GLU A 638 -16.18 15.71 -0.59
CA GLU A 638 -16.80 16.97 -0.16
C GLU A 638 -16.98 17.04 1.36
N PHE A 639 -17.38 15.93 2.01
CA PHE A 639 -17.49 15.88 3.48
C PHE A 639 -16.15 16.18 4.15
N PHE A 640 -15.06 15.75 3.54
CA PHE A 640 -13.73 15.89 4.11
C PHE A 640 -13.08 17.24 3.81
N GLN A 641 -13.29 17.82 2.62
CA GLN A 641 -12.98 19.23 2.37
C GLN A 641 -13.77 20.14 3.31
N PHE A 642 -15.03 19.81 3.60
CA PHE A 642 -15.82 20.50 4.63
C PHE A 642 -15.11 20.40 5.99
N MET A 643 -14.66 19.23 6.43
CA MET A 643 -13.97 19.05 7.71
C MET A 643 -12.67 19.86 7.83
N ILE A 644 -11.81 19.86 6.79
CA ILE A 644 -10.56 20.64 6.79
C ILE A 644 -10.86 22.13 6.84
N GLY A 645 -11.74 22.60 5.95
CA GLY A 645 -12.20 23.98 5.97
C GLY A 645 -12.81 24.34 7.33
N TYR A 646 -13.60 23.44 7.92
CA TYR A 646 -14.28 23.66 9.19
C TYR A 646 -13.27 23.76 10.34
N MET A 647 -12.26 22.90 10.38
CA MET A 647 -11.20 22.99 11.39
C MET A 647 -10.37 24.27 11.24
N ALA A 648 -9.96 24.62 10.02
CA ALA A 648 -9.09 25.77 9.75
C ALA A 648 -9.80 27.12 9.82
N LEU A 649 -11.04 27.22 9.33
CA LEU A 649 -11.80 28.46 9.19
C LEU A 649 -12.92 28.60 10.22
N SER A 650 -13.37 27.51 10.86
CA SER A 650 -14.34 27.58 11.96
C SER A 650 -13.65 27.40 13.31
N ILE A 651 -13.06 26.23 13.58
CA ILE A 651 -12.55 25.87 14.91
C ILE A 651 -11.35 26.73 15.31
N PHE A 652 -10.36 26.91 14.43
CA PHE A 652 -9.17 27.71 14.79
C PHE A 652 -9.52 29.19 15.09
N PRO A 653 -10.31 29.91 14.26
CA PRO A 653 -10.75 31.27 14.60
C PRO A 653 -11.68 31.32 15.82
N MET A 654 -12.51 30.30 16.04
CA MET A 654 -13.32 30.16 17.25
C MET A 654 -12.41 30.09 18.49
N VAL A 655 -11.34 29.32 18.45
CA VAL A 655 -10.37 29.22 19.55
C VAL A 655 -9.65 30.55 19.76
N LEU A 656 -9.11 31.16 18.70
CA LEU A 656 -8.37 32.41 18.80
C LEU A 656 -9.25 33.56 19.34
N SER A 657 -10.49 33.65 18.85
CA SER A 657 -11.46 34.62 19.35
C SER A 657 -11.89 34.31 20.78
N TYR A 658 -12.00 33.04 21.17
CA TYR A 658 -12.33 32.66 22.54
C TYR A 658 -11.25 33.09 23.51
N LEU A 659 -9.98 32.88 23.16
CA LEU A 659 -8.87 33.41 23.92
C LEU A 659 -9.01 34.92 24.07
N LEU A 660 -9.15 35.63 22.95
CA LEU A 660 -9.24 37.09 22.91
C LEU A 660 -10.41 37.61 23.77
N PHE A 661 -11.63 37.11 23.58
CA PHE A 661 -12.79 37.55 24.36
C PHE A 661 -12.73 37.13 25.81
N SER A 662 -12.15 35.97 26.11
CA SER A 662 -11.93 35.53 27.48
C SER A 662 -10.90 36.38 28.21
N PHE A 663 -10.16 37.28 27.54
CA PHE A 663 -9.36 38.33 28.17
C PHE A 663 -10.09 39.68 28.22
N PHE A 664 -10.71 40.14 27.12
CA PHE A 664 -11.31 41.47 27.03
C PHE A 664 -12.64 41.60 27.79
N ILE A 665 -13.53 40.62 27.64
CA ILE A 665 -14.88 40.67 28.23
C ILE A 665 -14.82 40.43 29.74
N SER A 666 -13.98 39.48 30.15
CA SER A 666 -13.73 39.14 31.54
C SER A 666 -12.98 40.25 32.31
N GLY A 667 -12.06 40.97 31.65
CA GLY A 667 -11.42 42.17 32.20
C GLY A 667 -12.39 43.30 32.52
N ASN A 668 -13.41 43.52 31.67
CA ASN A 668 -14.51 44.46 31.97
C ASN A 668 -15.35 43.98 33.15
N PHE A 669 -15.63 42.68 33.25
CA PHE A 669 -16.37 42.10 34.37
C PHE A 669 -15.63 42.14 35.71
N LEU A 670 -14.30 42.12 35.70
CA LEU A 670 -13.47 42.36 36.88
C LEU A 670 -13.61 43.79 37.40
N LEU A 671 -13.77 44.77 36.51
CA LEU A 671 -14.01 46.17 36.87
C LEU A 671 -15.42 46.35 37.46
N ASP A 672 -16.42 45.66 36.89
CA ASP A 672 -17.78 45.61 37.44
C ASP A 672 -17.81 44.95 38.84
N ASP A 673 -16.99 43.92 39.06
CA ASP A 673 -16.86 43.23 40.35
C ASP A 673 -16.11 44.07 41.39
N ALA A 674 -15.14 44.87 40.95
CA ALA A 674 -14.43 45.83 41.78
C ALA A 674 -15.29 47.07 42.12
N GLY A 675 -16.53 47.16 41.62
CA GLY A 675 -17.44 48.27 41.92
C GLY A 675 -17.09 49.57 41.20
N ILE A 676 -16.31 49.51 40.11
CA ILE A 676 -15.95 50.70 39.33
C ILE A 676 -17.17 51.08 38.48
N VAL A 677 -17.74 52.25 38.75
CA VAL A 677 -18.92 52.80 38.04
C VAL A 677 -18.46 54.00 37.23
N TYR A 678 -18.69 53.93 35.93
CA TYR A 678 -18.26 54.95 34.96
C TYR A 678 -19.28 56.06 34.78
#